data_AF-A0A8T0JEJ5-F1
#
_entry.id   AF-A0A8T0JEJ5-F1
#
_cell.length_a   1.000
_cell.length_b   1.000
_cell.length_c   1.000
_cell.angle_alpha   90.00
_cell.angle_beta   90.00
_cell.angle_gamma   90.00
#
_symmetry.space_group_name_H-M   'P 1'
#
loop_
_entity.id
_entity.type
_entity.pdbx_description
1 polymer ?
#
loop_
_entity_poly.entity_id
_entity_poly.type
_entity_poly.pdbx_seq_one_letter_code
_entity_poly.pdbx_strand_id
1 'polypeptide(L)'
;MGKAGWFACGLLLLVQAAVLVRGFESIISTSEGPLLESGHGKDTCAMYDLCGSRPDGKELNCPDPSPPVTPDEAFSLKIQSLCPMLTGDVCCTQAQFGLLRAQVQQAVPFLTGCPACLRNFLNLFCELACSPNQGQFINVTAVEGKHKKSTVAAVDFFVTEEYGQRFYDSCKDVKFAAMNTRAMDFIGGGAKNYTEWFAFMGREAGPYEPGSPFAINFRTDIKEAPGVEPLNSPVAACSDPSLGCSCGDCPVASSCAEPNPPAPPRDRGCSVRIAGYQVACLTVTMLTLYACLLFIIFGWWWTFHAPEDEVSYEEPLLQNREDNELERPDPDAEILPAEVQENGVSPRPKATGPPFMESFLSDRFRTHGEWVAHNAKMVLAVALAITVVLCLGLIRLNVETRPEKLWVSPGSKALEEKEFFDSHLAPFYRIEQIILATVPANKNSPAPKIVTDENLQLLFDIQDKINSVEGNYSGQLISLQDICLKPLGTPCATQSILQYFKMDPDLFEDYEGASHAKFCFEHFSSSEACLSAFGGPVDPTTILGGFSGNNYTQATALVVTYPVVNAVSEDGNAAAVAWEQEFIRLVKEELVGMAAASGLTLSYSSESSIEAELQRESTADVLTIAISYLVMFVYISITLGDYTPSVAPFYVTSKVLLGLSGVLIVAFSVLGSMGLCSVFGVKSTLIIVEVIPFLVLAVGVDNMCILVNALKRQDLNLNLEARVGLALAEVGPSITLASLAEVLAFAVGSFTPMPACKVFSLFAAVAVLLDYLLQITAFVALLTLDFRRSESGRVDCFPCLSVEVDELDDTPYGSRRRQQREPGFLLNYMKNYHAPFLRIPAVKAFVVATFFGLLFTSIAIIPRISVGLDQKIVLPRDSYLQGYFDNITEYLRVGPPVYFVVKDYNYSIGSNHTNKLCSISQCDPNSLLSEISRAALSPETSFISRPAASWLDDFLVWLSPNAFGCCRKFPEGNYCPPDDQPPCCPEGEECGLSDTCTECTTCFLQSDLLEGRPSSEQFQSKLPWFLAALPSADCAKGGHGAYTTSLDLTGYESGIIKASEFRSYHTPLNKQSDFIDALQAAKDFTNKVSESLNIEVFPYSVFYIFFEQYLDIWNTTIVSLSLALGKLTGCTLIYA
;
A
#
# COMPACT_ATOMS: atom_id res chain seq x y z
N MET A 1 61.27 -4.96 25.30
CA MET A 1 62.74 -5.17 25.31
C MET A 1 63.24 -5.12 23.87
N GLY A 2 64.24 -4.27 23.59
CA GLY A 2 65.14 -4.33 22.42
C GLY A 2 64.60 -3.82 21.08
N LYS A 3 64.82 -2.54 20.73
CA LYS A 3 65.87 -2.02 19.78
C LYS A 3 65.49 -2.22 18.30
N ALA A 4 65.67 -1.29 17.36
CA ALA A 4 66.12 0.11 17.28
C ALA A 4 65.96 0.52 15.78
N GLY A 5 65.74 1.80 15.46
CA GLY A 5 65.77 2.21 14.04
C GLY A 5 65.24 3.59 13.63
N TRP A 6 65.52 4.64 14.43
CA TRP A 6 65.75 6.03 14.00
C TRP A 6 64.63 6.83 13.26
N PHE A 7 64.04 7.72 14.04
CA PHE A 7 63.29 8.93 13.68
C PHE A 7 64.21 10.11 13.32
N ALA A 8 63.63 11.13 12.69
CA ALA A 8 63.76 12.59 12.96
C ALA A 8 64.06 13.39 11.66
N CYS A 9 63.49 14.58 11.39
CA CYS A 9 62.59 15.46 12.15
C CYS A 9 62.12 16.64 11.26
N GLY A 10 61.05 17.32 11.67
CA GLY A 10 60.83 18.77 11.43
C GLY A 10 59.96 19.12 10.21
N LEU A 11 58.66 19.43 10.28
CA LEU A 11 57.87 20.37 11.10
C LEU A 11 57.88 21.83 10.56
N LEU A 12 56.74 22.20 9.94
CA LEU A 12 56.02 23.49 9.95
C LEU A 12 56.62 24.79 9.33
N LEU A 13 55.75 25.40 8.49
CA LEU A 13 55.46 26.85 8.29
C LEU A 13 56.16 27.65 7.16
N LEU A 14 55.41 27.96 6.07
CA LEU A 14 54.95 29.31 5.64
C LEU A 14 54.68 29.41 4.10
N VAL A 15 53.41 29.65 3.76
CA VAL A 15 52.82 30.69 2.87
C VAL A 15 53.57 31.14 1.58
N GLN A 16 52.82 31.03 0.46
CA GLN A 16 52.88 31.76 -0.83
C GLN A 16 54.21 31.89 -1.60
N ALA A 17 54.25 31.32 -2.81
CA ALA A 17 54.53 32.04 -4.06
C ALA A 17 54.53 31.09 -5.28
N ALA A 18 53.61 31.36 -6.20
CA ALA A 18 53.77 31.46 -7.65
C ALA A 18 54.71 30.50 -8.45
N VAL A 19 54.18 30.12 -9.62
CA VAL A 19 54.87 29.83 -10.89
C VAL A 19 55.09 28.34 -11.27
N LEU A 20 54.67 28.05 -12.51
CA LEU A 20 55.01 26.95 -13.44
C LEU A 20 54.20 25.64 -13.40
N VAL A 21 53.01 25.70 -14.02
CA VAL A 21 52.55 24.62 -14.92
C VAL A 21 52.87 25.06 -16.36
N ARG A 22 53.85 24.39 -16.97
CA ARG A 22 54.01 24.19 -18.43
C ARG A 22 53.92 22.67 -18.61
N GLY A 23 53.19 22.09 -19.55
CA GLY A 23 52.52 22.58 -20.74
C GLY A 23 52.46 21.40 -21.73
N PHE A 24 51.43 21.34 -22.56
CA PHE A 24 51.37 20.82 -23.95
C PHE A 24 49.88 20.90 -24.37
N GLU A 25 49.38 22.01 -24.92
CA GLU A 25 49.44 22.52 -26.31
C GLU A 25 48.78 21.63 -27.38
N SER A 26 47.61 22.09 -27.87
CA SER A 26 47.28 22.38 -29.28
C SER A 26 45.79 22.80 -29.34
N ILE A 27 45.26 23.78 -30.09
CA ILE A 27 45.71 24.86 -30.97
C ILE A 27 44.57 25.91 -30.86
N ILE A 28 44.84 27.15 -30.43
CA ILE A 28 43.92 28.29 -30.64
C ILE A 28 44.72 29.36 -31.37
N SER A 29 44.30 29.62 -32.61
CA SER A 29 44.78 30.71 -33.45
C SER A 29 44.27 32.03 -32.89
N THR A 30 45.17 32.85 -32.36
CA THR A 30 44.91 34.26 -32.05
C THR A 30 44.78 35.05 -33.36
N SER A 31 43.58 35.56 -33.66
CA SER A 31 43.44 36.75 -34.50
C SER A 31 43.03 37.92 -33.62
N GLU A 32 43.95 38.84 -33.37
CA GLU A 32 43.64 40.18 -32.91
C GLU A 32 42.73 40.85 -33.95
N GLY A 33 41.48 41.11 -33.58
CA GLY A 33 40.55 41.99 -34.28
C GLY A 33 40.31 43.25 -33.43
N PRO A 34 40.04 44.41 -34.03
CA PRO A 34 39.98 45.67 -33.30
C PRO A 34 38.79 45.69 -32.34
N LEU A 35 39.04 46.02 -31.08
CA LEU A 35 38.03 46.46 -30.12
C LEU A 35 37.29 47.66 -30.75
N LEU A 36 36.03 47.46 -31.14
CA LEU A 36 35.11 48.58 -31.31
C LEU A 36 34.95 49.19 -29.92
N GLU A 37 35.41 50.43 -29.71
CA GLU A 37 34.96 51.24 -28.58
C GLU A 37 33.44 51.41 -28.73
N SER A 38 32.65 50.57 -28.06
CA SER A 38 31.22 50.77 -27.91
C SER A 38 31.03 52.05 -27.10
N GLY A 39 30.32 53.02 -27.66
CA GLY A 39 29.97 54.25 -26.97
C GLY A 39 29.04 53.96 -25.79
N HIS A 40 29.61 53.71 -24.61
CA HIS A 40 28.85 53.62 -23.37
C HIS A 40 28.23 54.98 -23.07
N GLY A 41 26.90 55.05 -23.05
CA GLY A 41 26.17 56.30 -22.92
C GLY A 41 24.69 56.08 -22.62
N LYS A 42 24.08 57.10 -22.02
CA LYS A 42 22.63 57.23 -21.93
C LYS A 42 22.09 57.56 -23.33
N ASP A 43 21.02 56.93 -23.77
CA ASP A 43 20.43 57.08 -25.11
C ASP A 43 21.29 56.49 -26.27
N THR A 44 22.01 55.38 -26.03
CA THR A 44 22.66 54.58 -27.09
C THR A 44 22.21 53.12 -27.03
N CYS A 45 21.93 52.54 -28.20
CA CYS A 45 21.68 51.11 -28.38
C CYS A 45 23.00 50.33 -28.46
N ALA A 46 23.04 49.11 -27.93
CA ALA A 46 24.17 48.20 -28.06
C ALA A 46 24.03 47.27 -29.28
N MET A 47 22.79 46.95 -29.64
CA MET A 47 22.42 46.10 -30.76
C MET A 47 21.24 46.72 -31.51
N TYR A 48 21.23 46.64 -32.84
CA TYR A 48 20.14 47.19 -33.65
C TYR A 48 20.03 46.47 -35.01
N ASP A 49 18.84 45.97 -35.36
CA ASP A 49 18.54 45.15 -36.54
C ASP A 49 19.13 43.72 -36.55
N LEU A 50 18.72 42.89 -37.52
CA LEU A 50 19.15 41.49 -37.70
C LEU A 50 20.16 41.35 -38.87
N CYS A 51 21.34 40.78 -38.61
CA CYS A 51 22.48 40.81 -39.56
C CYS A 51 22.85 39.46 -40.16
N GLY A 52 22.31 38.36 -39.66
CA GLY A 52 22.63 37.01 -40.14
C GLY A 52 21.82 35.94 -39.43
N SER A 53 21.99 34.70 -39.86
CA SER A 53 21.32 33.53 -39.30
C SER A 53 22.35 32.44 -39.02
N ARG A 54 22.15 31.74 -37.91
CA ARG A 54 22.89 30.53 -37.54
C ARG A 54 22.49 29.37 -38.49
N PRO A 55 23.27 28.28 -38.62
CA PRO A 55 22.97 27.19 -39.56
C PRO A 55 21.61 26.51 -39.37
N ASP A 56 21.01 26.63 -38.19
CA ASP A 56 19.67 26.13 -37.83
C ASP A 56 18.54 27.14 -38.14
N GLY A 57 18.84 28.25 -38.81
CA GLY A 57 17.85 29.25 -39.22
C GLY A 57 17.53 30.31 -38.16
N LYS A 58 18.11 30.24 -36.95
CA LYS A 58 17.91 31.28 -35.92
C LYS A 58 18.62 32.58 -36.29
N GLU A 59 17.89 33.69 -36.33
CA GLU A 59 18.43 35.01 -36.67
C GLU A 59 19.20 35.64 -35.49
N LEU A 60 20.26 36.39 -35.82
CA LEU A 60 21.18 37.02 -34.88
C LEU A 60 21.21 38.55 -35.04
N ASN A 61 21.35 39.25 -33.91
CA ASN A 61 21.40 40.70 -33.84
C ASN A 61 22.70 41.28 -34.42
N CYS A 62 22.64 42.52 -34.92
CA CYS A 62 23.80 43.30 -35.32
C CYS A 62 24.42 44.05 -34.12
N PRO A 63 25.77 44.11 -34.00
CA PRO A 63 26.46 44.95 -33.04
C PRO A 63 26.62 46.39 -33.58
N ASP A 64 25.51 47.10 -33.78
CA ASP A 64 25.50 48.46 -34.32
C ASP A 64 25.09 49.50 -33.25
N PRO A 65 26.03 50.33 -32.75
CA PRO A 65 25.73 51.35 -31.77
C PRO A 65 25.01 52.54 -32.44
N SER A 66 23.68 52.56 -32.33
CA SER A 66 22.80 53.57 -32.90
C SER A 66 22.00 54.30 -31.80
N PRO A 67 21.50 55.52 -32.05
CA PRO A 67 20.57 56.17 -31.12
C PRO A 67 19.19 55.48 -31.14
N PRO A 68 18.45 55.46 -30.02
CA PRO A 68 17.08 54.96 -29.96
C PRO A 68 16.17 55.63 -30.98
N VAL A 69 15.21 54.86 -31.51
CA VAL A 69 14.28 55.33 -32.55
C VAL A 69 12.86 55.38 -32.00
N THR A 70 12.13 56.46 -32.28
CA THR A 70 10.70 56.54 -31.96
C THR A 70 9.90 55.63 -32.92
N PRO A 71 9.20 54.60 -32.42
CA PRO A 71 8.41 53.70 -33.26
C PRO A 71 7.15 54.41 -33.78
N ASP A 72 6.63 53.95 -34.92
CA ASP A 72 5.31 54.38 -35.42
C ASP A 72 4.17 53.83 -34.54
N GLU A 73 2.97 54.40 -34.64
CA GLU A 73 1.85 54.09 -33.74
C GLU A 73 1.48 52.60 -33.74
N ALA A 74 1.48 51.95 -34.91
CA ALA A 74 1.17 50.53 -35.02
C ALA A 74 2.25 49.65 -34.36
N PHE A 75 3.53 49.99 -34.55
CA PHE A 75 4.62 49.27 -33.90
C PHE A 75 4.69 49.54 -32.39
N SER A 76 4.40 50.78 -31.96
CA SER A 76 4.31 51.15 -30.54
C SER A 76 3.25 50.34 -29.81
N LEU A 77 2.05 50.18 -30.40
CA LEU A 77 1.00 49.30 -29.86
C LEU A 77 1.44 47.83 -29.83
N LYS A 78 2.18 47.38 -30.85
CA LYS A 78 2.72 46.02 -30.90
C LYS A 78 3.74 45.78 -29.78
N ILE A 79 4.61 46.75 -29.49
CA ILE A 79 5.57 46.70 -28.38
C ILE A 79 4.84 46.66 -27.04
N GLN A 80 3.86 47.55 -26.84
CA GLN A 80 3.08 47.63 -25.60
C GLN A 80 2.29 46.34 -25.30
N SER A 81 1.97 45.53 -26.32
CA SER A 81 1.29 44.24 -26.13
C SER A 81 2.13 43.20 -25.36
N LEU A 82 3.46 43.24 -25.48
CA LEU A 82 4.39 42.32 -24.79
C LEU A 82 5.15 43.04 -23.66
N CYS A 83 5.61 44.26 -23.94
CA CYS A 83 6.52 45.06 -23.13
C CYS A 83 5.86 46.39 -22.70
N PRO A 84 4.84 46.40 -21.82
CA PRO A 84 4.09 47.63 -21.49
C PRO A 84 4.89 48.66 -20.68
N MET A 85 6.05 48.29 -20.13
CA MET A 85 6.93 49.21 -19.41
C MET A 85 7.75 50.10 -20.36
N LEU A 86 7.92 49.69 -21.63
CA LEU A 86 8.65 50.46 -22.63
C LEU A 86 7.69 51.47 -23.28
N THR A 87 7.93 52.76 -23.04
CA THR A 87 7.17 53.85 -23.64
C THR A 87 8.13 54.88 -24.22
N GLY A 88 7.87 55.35 -25.45
CA GLY A 88 8.74 56.28 -26.15
C GLY A 88 9.72 55.59 -27.10
N ASP A 89 10.97 56.03 -27.09
CA ASP A 89 12.02 55.55 -28.01
C ASP A 89 12.46 54.12 -27.65
N VAL A 90 12.82 53.33 -28.67
CA VAL A 90 13.23 51.93 -28.53
C VAL A 90 14.45 51.59 -29.38
N CYS A 91 15.18 50.57 -28.97
CA CYS A 91 16.40 50.08 -29.63
C CYS A 91 16.16 48.84 -30.51
N CYS A 92 14.95 48.60 -31.01
CA CYS A 92 14.64 47.40 -31.79
C CYS A 92 13.77 47.67 -33.03
N THR A 93 13.96 46.85 -34.07
CA THR A 93 13.14 46.87 -35.29
C THR A 93 11.91 45.97 -35.18
N GLN A 94 10.94 46.13 -36.08
CA GLN A 94 9.74 45.29 -36.11
C GLN A 94 10.05 43.80 -36.31
N ALA A 95 11.11 43.48 -37.07
CA ALA A 95 11.59 42.11 -37.27
C ALA A 95 12.21 41.54 -35.98
N GLN A 96 13.09 42.29 -35.33
CA GLN A 96 13.66 41.91 -34.03
C GLN A 96 12.59 41.68 -32.96
N PHE A 97 11.59 42.56 -32.89
CA PHE A 97 10.47 42.38 -31.97
C PHE A 97 9.61 41.15 -32.31
N GLY A 98 9.42 40.87 -33.60
CA GLY A 98 8.77 39.64 -34.07
C GLY A 98 9.50 38.38 -33.60
N LEU A 99 10.83 38.37 -33.72
CA LEU A 99 11.69 37.29 -33.26
C LEU A 99 11.63 37.13 -31.73
N LEU A 100 11.75 38.23 -30.98
CA LEU A 100 11.62 38.25 -29.52
C LEU A 100 10.29 37.62 -29.08
N ARG A 101 9.19 38.03 -29.72
CA ARG A 101 7.86 37.52 -29.42
C ARG A 101 7.77 36.01 -29.66
N ALA A 102 8.31 35.50 -30.77
CA ALA A 102 8.30 34.08 -31.08
C ALA A 102 9.12 33.26 -30.06
N GLN A 103 10.31 33.73 -29.69
CA GLN A 103 11.19 33.02 -28.74
C GLN A 103 10.61 32.97 -27.32
N VAL A 104 10.07 34.09 -26.85
CA VAL A 104 9.50 34.18 -25.50
C VAL A 104 8.21 33.38 -25.39
N GLN A 105 7.44 33.24 -26.49
CA GLN A 105 6.17 32.52 -26.53
C GLN A 105 6.29 31.06 -26.07
N GLN A 106 7.43 30.40 -26.30
CA GLN A 106 7.68 29.03 -25.85
C GLN A 106 7.68 28.91 -24.31
N ALA A 107 8.11 29.95 -23.59
CA ALA A 107 8.17 29.97 -22.13
C ALA A 107 6.86 30.46 -21.47
N VAL A 108 6.03 31.22 -22.19
CA VAL A 108 4.81 31.85 -21.64
C VAL A 108 3.82 30.82 -21.04
N PRO A 109 3.51 29.67 -21.67
CA PRO A 109 2.57 28.70 -21.10
C PRO A 109 2.99 28.14 -19.74
N PHE A 110 4.28 28.14 -19.41
CA PHE A 110 4.79 27.71 -18.10
C PHE A 110 4.57 28.75 -17.00
N LEU A 111 4.57 30.04 -17.36
CA LEU A 111 4.54 31.16 -16.41
C LEU A 111 3.16 31.83 -16.28
N THR A 112 2.22 31.52 -17.17
CA THR A 112 0.91 32.17 -17.24
C THR A 112 0.08 32.02 -15.95
N GLY A 113 0.31 30.98 -15.14
CA GLY A 113 -0.35 30.80 -13.85
C GLY A 113 -0.06 31.93 -12.84
N CYS A 114 1.11 32.56 -12.93
CA CYS A 114 1.60 33.61 -12.04
C CYS A 114 1.96 34.90 -12.82
N PRO A 115 1.05 35.89 -12.89
CA PRO A 115 1.25 37.11 -13.67
C PRO A 115 2.47 37.94 -13.25
N ALA A 116 2.83 37.98 -11.97
CA ALA A 116 4.04 38.67 -11.50
C ALA A 116 5.31 38.05 -12.10
N CYS A 117 5.44 36.73 -12.01
CA CYS A 117 6.59 36.02 -12.60
C CYS A 117 6.65 36.21 -14.12
N LEU A 118 5.52 36.02 -14.82
CA LEU A 118 5.44 36.24 -16.25
C LEU A 118 5.85 37.67 -16.62
N ARG A 119 5.34 38.68 -15.90
CA ARG A 119 5.70 40.09 -16.14
C ARG A 119 7.19 40.33 -15.98
N ASN A 120 7.79 39.81 -14.91
CA ASN A 120 9.22 39.98 -14.65
C ASN A 120 10.08 39.29 -15.73
N PHE A 121 9.67 38.10 -16.18
CA PHE A 121 10.33 37.36 -17.26
C PHE A 121 10.28 38.11 -18.58
N LEU A 122 9.10 38.61 -18.98
CA LEU A 122 8.95 39.44 -20.16
C LEU A 122 9.81 40.71 -20.06
N ASN A 123 9.76 41.40 -18.92
CA ASN A 123 10.51 42.64 -18.71
C ASN A 123 12.02 42.44 -18.90
N LEU A 124 12.61 41.34 -18.42
CA LEU A 124 14.04 41.06 -18.61
C LEU A 124 14.43 41.03 -20.10
N PHE A 125 13.67 40.29 -20.92
CA PHE A 125 13.97 40.18 -22.36
C PHE A 125 13.56 41.41 -23.16
N CYS A 126 12.50 42.12 -22.73
CA CYS A 126 12.15 43.43 -23.28
C CYS A 126 13.28 44.45 -23.06
N GLU A 127 13.87 44.49 -21.87
CA GLU A 127 15.01 45.37 -21.57
C GLU A 127 16.26 44.95 -22.33
N LEU A 128 16.50 43.63 -22.44
CA LEU A 128 17.60 43.09 -23.23
C LEU A 128 17.52 43.49 -24.71
N ALA A 129 16.34 43.40 -25.32
CA ALA A 129 16.16 43.55 -26.76
C ALA A 129 15.83 44.98 -27.22
N CYS A 130 15.00 45.72 -26.49
CA CYS A 130 14.35 46.93 -26.99
C CYS A 130 14.56 48.18 -26.11
N SER A 131 15.26 48.09 -24.97
CA SER A 131 15.41 49.23 -24.05
C SER A 131 16.08 50.44 -24.72
N PRO A 132 15.59 51.67 -24.53
CA PRO A 132 16.27 52.88 -25.05
C PRO A 132 17.63 53.12 -24.40
N ASN A 133 17.88 52.54 -23.23
CA ASN A 133 19.13 52.69 -22.48
C ASN A 133 20.03 51.45 -22.56
N GLN A 134 19.86 50.62 -23.59
CA GLN A 134 20.54 49.34 -23.74
C GLN A 134 22.07 49.43 -23.55
N GLY A 135 22.72 50.49 -24.03
CA GLY A 135 24.16 50.73 -23.91
C GLY A 135 24.67 51.02 -22.49
N GLN A 136 23.79 51.21 -21.49
CA GLN A 136 24.17 51.43 -20.10
C GLN A 136 24.49 50.13 -19.35
N PHE A 137 23.80 49.03 -19.69
CA PHE A 137 23.86 47.75 -18.97
C PHE A 137 24.17 46.54 -19.85
N ILE A 138 24.33 46.71 -21.17
CA ILE A 138 24.76 45.65 -22.09
C ILE A 138 26.10 46.02 -22.72
N ASN A 139 27.02 45.04 -22.76
CA ASN A 139 28.27 45.14 -23.49
C ASN A 139 28.41 43.98 -24.47
N VAL A 140 28.73 44.25 -25.74
CA VAL A 140 28.96 43.21 -26.75
C VAL A 140 30.40 42.72 -26.64
N THR A 141 30.60 41.46 -26.23
CA THR A 141 31.94 40.92 -25.94
C THR A 141 32.53 40.11 -27.08
N ALA A 142 31.69 39.46 -27.89
CA ALA A 142 32.13 38.71 -29.08
C ALA A 142 31.22 38.96 -30.28
N VAL A 143 31.83 39.05 -31.45
CA VAL A 143 31.18 39.30 -32.74
C VAL A 143 31.75 38.33 -33.78
N GLU A 144 30.89 37.78 -34.63
CA GLU A 144 31.25 36.85 -35.70
C GLU A 144 30.95 37.48 -37.08
N GLY A 145 31.84 37.29 -38.07
CA GLY A 145 31.62 37.78 -39.45
C GLY A 145 32.46 38.99 -39.89
N LYS A 146 32.39 39.35 -41.19
CA LYS A 146 33.16 40.47 -41.80
C LYS A 146 32.37 41.78 -41.74
N HIS A 147 33.04 42.89 -41.37
CA HIS A 147 32.63 44.30 -41.15
C HIS A 147 31.26 44.87 -41.65
N LYS A 148 30.56 44.28 -42.63
CA LYS A 148 29.21 44.68 -43.08
C LYS A 148 28.10 43.63 -42.82
N LYS A 149 28.46 42.46 -42.29
CA LYS A 149 27.57 41.36 -41.85
C LYS A 149 28.17 40.73 -40.59
N SER A 150 28.40 41.57 -39.59
CA SER A 150 28.90 41.14 -38.30
C SER A 150 27.69 40.84 -37.40
N THR A 151 27.65 39.67 -36.78
CA THR A 151 26.59 39.21 -35.88
C THR A 151 27.09 39.11 -34.45
N VAL A 152 26.24 39.39 -33.49
CA VAL A 152 26.56 39.25 -32.07
C VAL A 152 26.71 37.76 -31.72
N ALA A 153 27.86 37.39 -31.14
CA ALA A 153 28.16 36.03 -30.69
C ALA A 153 28.11 35.90 -29.15
N ALA A 154 28.45 36.97 -28.42
CA ALA A 154 28.30 37.01 -26.96
C ALA A 154 28.07 38.43 -26.44
N VAL A 155 27.30 38.54 -25.35
CA VAL A 155 27.07 39.79 -24.63
C VAL A 155 27.23 39.61 -23.12
N ASP A 156 27.72 40.63 -22.45
CA ASP A 156 27.67 40.76 -20.99
C ASP A 156 26.47 41.63 -20.62
N PHE A 157 25.58 41.11 -19.77
CA PHE A 157 24.40 41.79 -19.27
C PHE A 157 24.56 42.05 -17.77
N PHE A 158 24.70 43.33 -17.40
CA PHE A 158 24.95 43.75 -16.03
C PHE A 158 23.63 43.93 -15.27
N VAL A 159 23.45 43.18 -14.19
CA VAL A 159 22.25 43.16 -13.36
C VAL A 159 22.63 43.30 -11.89
N THR A 160 21.75 43.89 -11.07
CA THR A 160 21.97 43.94 -9.63
C THR A 160 21.61 42.60 -8.96
N GLU A 161 22.32 42.24 -7.88
CA GLU A 161 22.01 41.04 -7.10
C GLU A 161 20.60 41.07 -6.51
N GLU A 162 20.14 42.24 -6.06
CA GLU A 162 18.77 42.42 -5.55
C GLU A 162 17.72 42.16 -6.63
N TYR A 163 17.94 42.64 -7.86
CA TYR A 163 17.06 42.38 -8.99
C TYR A 163 16.98 40.88 -9.30
N GLY A 164 18.14 40.20 -9.41
CA GLY A 164 18.22 38.77 -9.68
C GLY A 164 17.52 37.92 -8.62
N GLN A 165 17.77 38.21 -7.34
CA GLN A 165 17.17 37.49 -6.22
C GLN A 165 15.65 37.67 -6.17
N ARG A 166 15.15 38.92 -6.27
CA ARG A 166 13.70 39.19 -6.27
C ARG A 166 13.00 38.56 -7.47
N PHE A 167 13.65 38.54 -8.63
CA PHE A 167 13.09 37.91 -9.81
C PHE A 167 12.97 36.40 -9.64
N TYR A 168 14.03 35.72 -9.17
CA TYR A 168 13.99 34.29 -8.85
C TYR A 168 12.92 33.96 -7.81
N ASP A 169 12.86 34.73 -6.71
CA ASP A 169 11.87 34.51 -5.66
C ASP A 169 10.43 34.69 -6.13
N SER A 170 10.18 35.47 -7.19
CA SER A 170 8.85 35.62 -7.79
C SER A 170 8.40 34.41 -8.61
N CYS A 171 9.33 33.54 -9.04
CA CYS A 171 9.09 32.46 -10.00
C CYS A 171 9.36 31.04 -9.47
N LYS A 172 10.13 30.89 -8.39
CA LYS A 172 10.62 29.59 -7.89
C LYS A 172 9.53 28.57 -7.49
N ASP A 173 8.36 29.06 -7.11
CA ASP A 173 7.23 28.26 -6.63
C ASP A 173 6.13 28.08 -7.69
N VAL A 174 6.28 28.68 -8.88
CA VAL A 174 5.30 28.55 -9.97
C VAL A 174 5.23 27.10 -10.42
N LYS A 175 4.01 26.57 -10.49
CA LYS A 175 3.78 25.15 -10.77
C LYS A 175 3.58 24.89 -12.26
N PHE A 176 3.87 23.66 -12.66
CA PHE A 176 3.50 23.12 -13.97
C PHE A 176 2.60 21.90 -13.75
N ALA A 177 1.29 22.12 -13.86
CA ALA A 177 0.28 21.14 -13.43
C ALA A 177 0.34 19.81 -14.21
N ALA A 178 0.51 19.82 -15.54
CA ALA A 178 0.63 18.62 -16.37
C ALA A 178 1.55 17.51 -15.82
N MET A 179 2.69 17.88 -15.21
CA MET A 179 3.71 16.92 -14.77
C MET A 179 3.86 16.79 -13.24
N ASN A 180 3.02 17.44 -12.44
CA ASN A 180 3.18 17.49 -10.97
C ASN A 180 4.52 18.11 -10.52
N THR A 181 5.09 19.03 -11.31
CA THR A 181 6.41 19.65 -11.08
C THR A 181 6.33 21.18 -11.06
N ARG A 182 7.48 21.85 -10.94
CA ARG A 182 7.58 23.31 -10.94
C ARG A 182 8.01 23.80 -12.31
N ALA A 183 7.57 25.00 -12.69
CA ALA A 183 7.94 25.61 -13.96
C ALA A 183 9.47 25.81 -14.08
N MET A 184 10.16 26.08 -12.96
CA MET A 184 11.62 26.24 -12.89
C MET A 184 12.40 25.00 -13.35
N ASP A 185 11.81 23.81 -13.27
CA ASP A 185 12.46 22.59 -13.76
C ASP A 185 12.63 22.65 -15.29
N PHE A 186 11.77 23.40 -16.00
CA PHE A 186 11.81 23.57 -17.45
C PHE A 186 12.54 24.84 -17.87
N ILE A 187 12.19 25.99 -17.28
CA ILE A 187 12.73 27.30 -17.68
C ILE A 187 14.06 27.64 -17.02
N GLY A 188 14.52 26.82 -16.07
CA GLY A 188 15.75 27.05 -15.32
C GLY A 188 16.59 25.81 -15.07
N GLY A 189 16.26 24.67 -15.68
CA GLY A 189 17.00 23.41 -15.49
C GLY A 189 17.07 22.97 -14.02
N GLY A 190 16.07 23.28 -13.20
CA GLY A 190 16.05 22.95 -11.77
C GLY A 190 16.94 23.84 -10.89
N ALA A 191 17.28 25.04 -11.37
CA ALA A 191 18.08 26.02 -10.62
C ALA A 191 17.53 26.30 -9.21
N LYS A 192 18.44 26.35 -8.22
CA LYS A 192 18.09 26.58 -6.80
C LYS A 192 18.30 28.03 -6.34
N ASN A 193 19.00 28.81 -7.15
CA ASN A 193 19.32 30.21 -6.90
C ASN A 193 19.26 30.99 -8.22
N TYR A 194 19.24 32.32 -8.11
CA TYR A 194 19.17 33.18 -9.30
C TYR A 194 20.40 33.06 -10.21
N THR A 195 21.59 32.77 -9.65
CA THR A 195 22.83 32.66 -10.41
C THR A 195 22.83 31.46 -11.35
N GLU A 196 22.38 30.30 -10.86
CA GLU A 196 22.21 29.09 -11.67
C GLU A 196 21.14 29.31 -12.73
N TRP A 197 20.04 29.98 -12.37
CA TRP A 197 18.96 30.25 -13.31
C TRP A 197 19.40 31.18 -14.45
N PHE A 198 20.12 32.25 -14.13
CA PHE A 198 20.63 33.19 -15.13
C PHE A 198 21.72 32.55 -15.99
N ALA A 199 22.58 31.71 -15.40
CA ALA A 199 23.54 30.92 -16.16
C ALA A 199 22.85 29.97 -17.15
N PHE A 200 21.73 29.34 -16.76
CA PHE A 200 20.93 28.49 -17.64
C PHE A 200 20.31 29.29 -18.78
N MET A 201 19.64 30.41 -18.49
CA MET A 201 19.03 31.25 -19.53
C MET A 201 20.06 31.87 -20.48
N GLY A 202 21.26 32.17 -19.98
CA GLY A 202 22.32 32.80 -20.74
C GLY A 202 23.23 31.85 -21.53
N ARG A 203 23.07 30.55 -21.35
CA ARG A 203 23.83 29.54 -22.09
C ARG A 203 23.45 29.58 -23.57
N GLU A 204 24.45 29.59 -24.44
CA GLU A 204 24.22 29.38 -25.88
C GLU A 204 23.69 27.96 -26.10
N ALA A 205 22.49 27.84 -26.68
CA ALA A 205 21.84 26.57 -26.95
C ALA A 205 22.48 25.87 -28.16
N GLY A 206 22.56 24.54 -28.17
CA GLY A 206 23.05 23.78 -29.32
C GLY A 206 22.20 23.96 -30.58
N PRO A 207 22.66 23.48 -31.75
CA PRO A 207 21.83 23.42 -32.96
C PRO A 207 20.56 22.61 -32.65
N TYR A 208 19.38 23.16 -32.94
CA TYR A 208 18.05 22.54 -32.66
C TYR A 208 17.64 22.44 -31.18
N GLU A 209 18.42 22.97 -30.23
CA GLU A 209 17.98 23.08 -28.84
C GLU A 209 17.18 24.39 -28.60
N PRO A 210 16.10 24.35 -27.81
CA PRO A 210 15.45 25.57 -27.33
C PRO A 210 16.37 26.30 -26.36
N GLY A 211 16.40 27.64 -26.44
CA GLY A 211 17.28 28.48 -25.63
C GLY A 211 17.95 29.60 -26.43
N SER A 212 18.89 30.29 -25.79
CA SER A 212 19.51 31.51 -26.34
C SER A 212 20.34 31.20 -27.60
N PRO A 213 20.17 31.95 -28.70
CA PRO A 213 20.92 31.73 -29.94
C PRO A 213 22.39 32.18 -29.87
N PHE A 214 22.75 32.99 -28.88
CA PHE A 214 24.11 33.48 -28.58
C PHE A 214 24.34 33.52 -27.06
N ALA A 215 25.59 33.57 -26.61
CA ALA A 215 25.89 33.56 -25.17
C ALA A 215 25.54 34.90 -24.48
N ILE A 216 24.84 34.85 -23.34
CA ILE A 216 24.51 36.00 -22.51
C ILE A 216 25.11 35.78 -21.11
N ASN A 217 26.16 36.53 -20.78
CA ASN A 217 26.79 36.45 -19.46
C ASN A 217 26.13 37.45 -18.51
N PHE A 218 25.31 36.97 -17.58
CA PHE A 218 24.75 37.81 -16.53
C PHE A 218 25.82 38.12 -15.47
N ARG A 219 26.21 39.39 -15.33
CA ARG A 219 27.29 39.84 -14.44
C ARG A 219 26.75 40.76 -13.36
N THR A 220 27.26 40.62 -12.14
CA THR A 220 26.94 41.49 -10.98
C THR A 220 28.15 42.31 -10.53
N ASP A 221 29.34 42.03 -11.07
CA ASP A 221 30.62 42.63 -10.72
C ASP A 221 30.95 43.84 -11.59
N ILE A 222 30.67 45.03 -11.06
CA ILE A 222 30.88 46.32 -11.74
C ILE A 222 32.38 46.75 -11.73
N LYS A 223 33.25 46.00 -11.06
CA LYS A 223 34.65 46.40 -10.81
C LYS A 223 35.53 46.40 -12.06
N GLU A 224 35.15 45.70 -13.11
CA GLU A 224 35.96 45.49 -14.33
C GLU A 224 35.55 46.39 -15.51
N ALA A 225 34.46 47.18 -15.41
CA ALA A 225 33.94 48.00 -16.52
C ALA A 225 33.60 49.45 -16.09
N PRO A 226 34.49 50.44 -16.35
CA PRO A 226 34.20 51.85 -16.05
C PRO A 226 33.17 52.43 -17.03
N GLY A 227 31.99 52.83 -16.54
CA GLY A 227 30.93 53.49 -17.33
C GLY A 227 29.63 52.70 -17.51
N VAL A 228 29.53 51.51 -16.90
CA VAL A 228 28.34 50.64 -16.94
C VAL A 228 27.49 50.85 -15.68
N GLU A 229 26.18 51.06 -15.85
CA GLU A 229 25.19 51.09 -14.76
C GLU A 229 24.34 49.80 -14.84
N PRO A 230 24.35 48.92 -13.81
CA PRO A 230 23.61 47.67 -13.87
C PRO A 230 22.10 47.91 -13.88
N LEU A 231 21.36 47.03 -14.54
CA LEU A 231 19.90 47.09 -14.58
C LEU A 231 19.31 46.96 -13.16
N ASN A 232 18.46 47.92 -12.82
CA ASN A 232 17.71 47.97 -11.55
C ASN A 232 16.26 48.40 -11.78
N SER A 233 15.59 47.72 -12.71
CA SER A 233 14.16 47.93 -13.00
C SER A 233 13.29 47.34 -11.88
N PRO A 234 12.08 47.88 -11.64
CA PRO A 234 11.19 47.37 -10.61
C PRO A 234 10.73 45.94 -10.92
N VAL A 235 10.89 45.03 -9.95
CA VAL A 235 10.45 43.64 -10.01
C VAL A 235 9.18 43.48 -9.18
N ALA A 236 8.11 42.95 -9.79
CA ALA A 236 6.86 42.68 -9.09
C ALA A 236 7.03 41.45 -8.18
N ALA A 237 6.69 41.59 -6.89
CA ALA A 237 6.69 40.45 -5.98
C ALA A 237 5.50 39.52 -6.30
N CYS A 238 5.62 38.22 -6.07
CA CYS A 238 4.51 37.29 -6.28
C CYS A 238 3.30 37.55 -5.35
N SER A 239 3.53 38.28 -4.25
CA SER A 239 2.52 38.73 -3.29
C SER A 239 1.88 40.09 -3.62
N ASP A 240 2.28 40.75 -4.72
CA ASP A 240 1.70 42.03 -5.12
C ASP A 240 0.21 41.86 -5.48
N PRO A 241 -0.74 42.61 -4.88
CA PRO A 241 -2.16 42.45 -5.16
C PRO A 241 -2.57 42.68 -6.61
N SER A 242 -1.81 43.48 -7.37
CA SER A 242 -2.13 43.84 -8.76
C SER A 242 -1.73 42.78 -9.78
N LEU A 243 -0.68 42.01 -9.47
CA LEU A 243 -0.14 40.91 -10.29
C LEU A 243 -0.07 39.60 -9.50
N GLY A 244 -0.94 39.48 -8.49
CA GLY A 244 -0.84 38.48 -7.45
C GLY A 244 -0.96 37.06 -7.98
N CYS A 245 -0.04 36.22 -7.54
CA CYS A 245 -0.07 34.80 -7.82
C CYS A 245 -0.92 34.07 -6.77
N SER A 246 -1.40 32.88 -7.12
CA SER A 246 -2.20 32.06 -6.20
C SER A 246 -1.34 31.51 -5.06
N CYS A 247 -1.99 30.95 -4.04
CA CYS A 247 -1.28 30.23 -2.97
C CYS A 247 -0.60 28.94 -3.45
N GLY A 248 -1.04 28.37 -4.57
CA GLY A 248 -0.38 27.24 -5.21
C GLY A 248 0.95 27.62 -5.86
N ASP A 249 1.05 28.83 -6.43
CA ASP A 249 2.23 29.33 -7.15
C ASP A 249 3.13 30.26 -6.33
N CYS A 250 2.63 30.82 -5.22
CA CYS A 250 3.36 31.70 -4.31
C CYS A 250 2.85 31.50 -2.86
N PRO A 251 3.44 30.56 -2.09
CA PRO A 251 3.00 30.27 -0.72
C PRO A 251 3.28 31.43 0.25
N VAL A 252 4.14 32.38 -0.13
CA VAL A 252 4.54 33.55 0.69
C VAL A 252 3.54 34.71 0.58
N ALA A 253 2.51 34.61 -0.28
CA ALA A 253 1.52 35.67 -0.43
C ALA A 253 0.71 35.87 0.87
N SER A 254 0.43 37.13 1.24
CA SER A 254 -0.24 37.48 2.51
C SER A 254 -1.71 37.04 2.58
N SER A 255 -2.33 36.78 1.44
CA SER A 255 -3.67 36.17 1.31
C SER A 255 -3.67 34.68 1.64
N CYS A 256 -2.51 34.03 1.61
CA CYS A 256 -2.35 32.63 1.96
C CYS A 256 -2.21 32.54 3.48
N ALA A 257 -3.24 32.01 4.14
CA ALA A 257 -3.18 31.79 5.56
C ALA A 257 -2.02 30.82 5.88
N GLU A 258 -1.06 31.28 6.69
CA GLU A 258 -0.06 30.39 7.29
C GLU A 258 -0.81 29.23 7.96
N PRO A 259 -0.50 27.96 7.61
CA PRO A 259 -1.07 26.86 8.34
C PRO A 259 -0.58 26.95 9.79
N ASN A 260 -1.49 26.88 10.75
CA ASN A 260 -1.14 26.28 12.02
C ASN A 260 -0.56 24.91 11.67
N PRO A 261 0.70 24.59 12.02
CA PRO A 261 1.26 23.29 11.74
C PRO A 261 0.26 22.24 12.23
N PRO A 262 -0.10 21.23 11.41
CA PRO A 262 -0.95 20.15 11.90
C PRO A 262 -0.31 19.66 13.19
N ALA A 263 -1.08 19.70 14.28
CA ALA A 263 -0.55 19.31 15.58
C ALA A 263 0.09 17.94 15.38
N PRO A 264 1.36 17.73 15.83
CA PRO A 264 1.97 16.41 15.74
C PRO A 264 0.98 15.40 16.31
N PRO A 265 0.83 14.21 15.68
CA PRO A 265 -0.14 13.22 16.11
C PRO A 265 -0.04 13.12 17.62
N ARG A 266 -1.12 13.52 18.31
CA ARG A 266 -1.12 13.56 19.77
C ARG A 266 -0.85 12.13 20.21
N ASP A 267 0.34 11.86 20.73
CA ASP A 267 0.63 10.66 21.51
C ASP A 267 -0.38 10.64 22.66
N ARG A 268 -1.52 9.98 22.46
CA ARG A 268 -2.60 9.83 23.46
C ARG A 268 -2.21 8.83 24.55
N GLY A 269 -0.91 8.63 24.78
CA GLY A 269 -0.37 7.77 25.81
C GLY A 269 0.18 8.60 26.98
N CYS A 270 -0.44 8.49 28.15
CA CYS A 270 0.22 8.86 29.39
C CYS A 270 1.51 8.05 29.52
N SER A 271 2.67 8.70 29.56
CA SER A 271 3.98 8.06 29.79
C SER A 271 4.69 8.73 30.97
N VAL A 272 5.31 7.91 31.82
CA VAL A 272 6.09 8.36 32.97
C VAL A 272 7.56 8.01 32.74
N ARG A 273 8.47 8.92 33.06
CA ARG A 273 9.91 8.67 33.03
C ARG A 273 10.33 8.03 34.36
N ILE A 274 10.76 6.78 34.33
CA ILE A 274 11.30 6.06 35.49
C ILE A 274 12.72 5.61 35.13
N ALA A 275 13.72 6.03 35.91
CA ALA A 275 15.14 5.65 35.73
C ALA A 275 15.71 5.84 34.31
N GLY A 276 15.31 6.92 33.62
CA GLY A 276 15.81 7.27 32.29
C GLY A 276 15.03 6.67 31.10
N TYR A 277 14.15 5.70 31.34
CA TYR A 277 13.28 5.10 30.32
C TYR A 277 11.87 5.71 30.34
N GLN A 278 11.26 5.88 29.17
CA GLN A 278 9.85 6.25 29.02
C GLN A 278 8.99 4.98 29.11
N VAL A 279 8.10 4.93 30.10
CA VAL A 279 7.21 3.77 30.34
C VAL A 279 5.76 4.23 30.31
N ALA A 280 4.88 3.47 29.65
CA ALA A 280 3.45 3.80 29.59
C ALA A 280 2.80 3.72 31.00
N CYS A 281 1.90 4.66 31.31
CA CYS A 281 1.21 4.73 32.60
C CYS A 281 0.44 3.43 32.91
N LEU A 282 -0.16 2.81 31.88
CA LEU A 282 -0.85 1.52 32.02
C LEU A 282 0.09 0.42 32.56
N THR A 283 1.32 0.34 32.05
CA THR A 283 2.32 -0.64 32.51
C THR A 283 2.68 -0.41 33.98
N VAL A 284 2.84 0.86 34.38
CA VAL A 284 3.11 1.22 35.78
C VAL A 284 1.93 0.84 36.68
N THR A 285 0.70 1.16 36.28
CA THR A 285 -0.51 0.79 37.03
C THR A 285 -0.63 -0.74 37.18
N MET A 286 -0.42 -1.51 36.12
CA MET A 286 -0.49 -2.97 36.18
C MET A 286 0.60 -3.59 37.05
N LEU A 287 1.83 -3.07 37.00
CA LEU A 287 2.91 -3.48 37.89
C LEU A 287 2.59 -3.17 39.36
N THR A 288 2.00 -2.00 39.65
CA THR A 288 1.59 -1.66 41.02
C THR A 288 0.47 -2.56 41.53
N LEU A 289 -0.53 -2.87 40.69
CA LEU A 289 -1.62 -3.78 41.05
C LEU A 289 -1.10 -5.20 41.32
N TYR A 290 -0.15 -5.68 40.51
CA TYR A 290 0.49 -6.97 40.74
C TYR A 290 1.29 -7.00 42.04
N ALA A 291 2.08 -5.96 42.33
CA ALA A 291 2.80 -5.85 43.59
C ALA A 291 1.83 -5.85 44.79
N CYS A 292 0.75 -5.07 44.74
CA CYS A 292 -0.29 -5.08 45.78
C CYS A 292 -0.92 -6.48 45.95
N LEU A 293 -1.20 -7.18 44.86
CA LEU A 293 -1.76 -8.54 44.90
C LEU A 293 -0.77 -9.54 45.54
N LEU A 294 0.53 -9.46 45.21
CA LEU A 294 1.56 -10.26 45.86
C LEU A 294 1.66 -9.96 47.36
N PHE A 295 1.57 -8.69 47.77
CA PHE A 295 1.54 -8.32 49.18
C PHE A 295 0.29 -8.84 49.90
N ILE A 296 -0.88 -8.84 49.25
CA ILE A 296 -2.11 -9.42 49.81
C ILE A 296 -1.97 -10.93 49.95
N ILE A 297 -1.48 -11.65 48.93
CA ILE A 297 -1.29 -13.11 48.98
C ILE A 297 -0.25 -13.49 50.04
N PHE A 298 0.87 -12.78 50.10
CA PHE A 298 1.92 -13.02 51.09
C PHE A 298 1.47 -12.66 52.51
N GLY A 299 0.72 -11.57 52.66
CA GLY A 299 0.09 -11.18 53.92
C GLY A 299 -0.93 -12.20 54.40
N TRP A 300 -1.80 -12.69 53.50
CA TRP A 300 -2.80 -13.73 53.81
C TRP A 300 -2.12 -15.05 54.19
N TRP A 301 -1.07 -15.43 53.46
CA TRP A 301 -0.24 -16.60 53.79
C TRP A 301 0.41 -16.47 55.16
N TRP A 302 1.00 -15.30 55.47
CA TRP A 302 1.64 -15.02 56.76
C TRP A 302 0.63 -15.01 57.92
N THR A 303 -0.57 -14.45 57.74
CA THR A 303 -1.60 -14.42 58.79
C THR A 303 -2.21 -15.78 59.10
N PHE A 304 -2.32 -16.68 58.11
CA PHE A 304 -2.86 -18.03 58.32
C PHE A 304 -1.81 -19.06 58.77
N HIS A 305 -0.51 -18.74 58.64
CA HIS A 305 0.60 -19.59 59.10
C HIS A 305 1.40 -18.98 60.26
N ALA A 306 0.99 -17.83 60.80
CA ALA A 306 1.46 -17.40 62.11
C ALA A 306 1.02 -18.46 63.13
N PRO A 307 1.93 -19.04 63.92
CA PRO A 307 1.56 -20.04 64.92
C PRO A 307 0.55 -19.40 65.89
N GLU A 308 -0.65 -19.97 66.01
CA GLU A 308 -1.54 -19.64 67.11
C GLU A 308 -0.83 -20.05 68.41
N ASP A 309 -0.47 -19.06 69.23
CA ASP A 309 -0.06 -19.29 70.62
C ASP A 309 -1.24 -19.96 71.36
N GLU A 310 -0.98 -21.15 71.92
CA GLU A 310 -1.89 -21.86 72.82
C GLU A 310 -2.28 -20.95 74.00
N VAL A 311 -3.56 -20.57 74.07
CA VAL A 311 -4.14 -19.99 75.29
C VAL A 311 -4.79 -21.11 76.10
N SER A 312 -4.09 -21.48 77.17
CA SER A 312 -4.48 -22.35 78.27
C SER A 312 -5.81 -21.96 78.94
N TYR A 313 -6.70 -22.95 79.12
CA TYR A 313 -7.63 -23.03 80.25
C TYR A 313 -7.52 -24.45 80.85
N GLU A 314 -7.18 -24.52 82.14
CA GLU A 314 -6.93 -25.71 82.96
C GLU A 314 -8.19 -26.57 83.28
N GLU A 315 -8.01 -27.90 83.08
CA GLU A 315 -8.35 -29.07 83.96
C GLU A 315 -9.80 -29.47 84.33
N PRO A 316 -10.08 -30.74 84.82
CA PRO A 316 -9.14 -31.81 85.24
C PRO A 316 -9.41 -33.29 84.85
N LEU A 317 -8.30 -34.07 84.80
CA LEU A 317 -8.03 -35.39 85.44
C LEU A 317 -8.72 -36.72 85.02
N LEU A 318 -7.96 -37.66 84.44
CA LEU A 318 -7.39 -38.88 85.11
C LEU A 318 -6.91 -39.96 84.09
N GLN A 319 -5.59 -40.01 83.90
CA GLN A 319 -4.70 -41.18 84.13
C GLN A 319 -4.82 -42.47 83.28
N ASN A 320 -3.85 -42.61 82.37
CA ASN A 320 -3.03 -43.78 82.00
C ASN A 320 -3.53 -45.21 82.30
N ARG A 321 -3.46 -46.07 81.28
CA ARG A 321 -2.70 -47.33 81.42
C ARG A 321 -2.16 -47.85 80.09
N GLU A 322 -0.91 -48.27 80.16
CA GLU A 322 0.04 -48.71 79.13
C GLU A 322 -0.32 -50.00 78.39
N ASP A 323 0.39 -50.15 77.27
CA ASP A 323 0.58 -51.32 76.42
C ASP A 323 0.90 -52.63 77.17
N ASN A 324 0.37 -53.77 76.70
CA ASN A 324 1.13 -54.77 75.92
C ASN A 324 0.34 -56.09 75.75
N GLU A 325 0.51 -56.64 74.54
CA GLU A 325 0.63 -58.06 74.14
C GLU A 325 -0.37 -59.11 74.70
N LEU A 326 -1.00 -59.90 73.81
CA LEU A 326 -0.60 -61.30 73.50
C LEU A 326 -1.73 -62.07 72.75
N GLU A 327 -1.29 -62.99 71.89
CA GLU A 327 -1.94 -64.27 71.49
C GLU A 327 -3.03 -64.34 70.39
N ARG A 328 -2.64 -65.02 69.29
CA ARG A 328 -3.46 -65.95 68.49
C ARG A 328 -3.61 -67.27 69.28
N PRO A 329 -4.68 -68.07 69.19
CA PRO A 329 -5.00 -68.83 67.97
C PRO A 329 -6.51 -69.03 67.62
N ASP A 330 -6.73 -69.39 66.36
CA ASP A 330 -7.82 -70.16 65.67
C ASP A 330 -8.82 -71.00 66.51
N PRO A 331 -9.86 -71.64 65.91
CA PRO A 331 -10.74 -71.32 64.76
C PRO A 331 -12.23 -71.66 65.09
N ASP A 332 -13.11 -71.63 64.08
CA ASP A 332 -14.47 -72.24 64.04
C ASP A 332 -15.70 -71.49 64.59
N ALA A 333 -16.82 -71.76 63.91
CA ALA A 333 -18.24 -71.49 64.21
C ALA A 333 -18.77 -70.08 63.85
N GLU A 334 -19.43 -69.91 62.70
CA GLU A 334 -20.84 -70.23 62.39
C GLU A 334 -21.79 -69.01 62.55
N ILE A 335 -22.35 -68.61 61.40
CA ILE A 335 -23.77 -68.29 61.13
C ILE A 335 -24.53 -67.38 62.14
N LEU A 336 -24.89 -66.16 61.67
CA LEU A 336 -26.18 -65.38 61.76
C LEU A 336 -27.15 -65.60 62.98
N PRO A 337 -28.05 -64.65 63.38
CA PRO A 337 -28.56 -63.43 62.70
C PRO A 337 -28.85 -62.20 63.63
N ALA A 338 -29.44 -61.12 63.05
CA ALA A 338 -30.49 -60.21 63.57
C ALA A 338 -30.34 -59.57 64.98
N GLU A 339 -30.69 -58.33 65.33
CA GLU A 339 -31.49 -57.17 64.88
C GLU A 339 -30.96 -56.00 65.77
N VAL A 340 -31.18 -54.70 65.53
CA VAL A 340 -32.30 -53.92 66.13
C VAL A 340 -32.14 -52.44 65.75
N GLN A 341 -33.30 -51.87 65.44
CA GLN A 341 -33.80 -50.50 65.27
C GLN A 341 -33.11 -49.29 65.94
N GLU A 342 -33.09 -48.18 65.16
CA GLU A 342 -33.63 -46.81 65.41
C GLU A 342 -33.52 -46.19 66.83
N ASN A 343 -33.19 -44.92 67.06
CA ASN A 343 -33.29 -43.67 66.29
C ASN A 343 -32.40 -42.59 66.93
N GLY A 344 -31.93 -41.62 66.12
CA GLY A 344 -31.21 -40.43 66.59
C GLY A 344 -30.78 -39.51 65.45
N VAL A 345 -31.73 -38.76 64.88
CA VAL A 345 -31.53 -37.79 63.79
C VAL A 345 -30.97 -36.47 64.34
N SER A 346 -29.92 -35.95 63.71
CA SER A 346 -29.66 -34.51 63.55
C SER A 346 -29.54 -34.21 62.05
N PRO A 347 -30.19 -33.14 61.53
CA PRO A 347 -30.42 -32.97 60.10
C PRO A 347 -29.17 -32.52 59.36
N ARG A 348 -28.73 -33.30 58.35
CA ARG A 348 -27.95 -32.73 57.24
C ARG A 348 -28.83 -31.68 56.54
N PRO A 349 -28.30 -30.49 56.18
CA PRO A 349 -29.03 -29.59 55.31
C PRO A 349 -29.33 -30.34 54.02
N LYS A 350 -30.62 -30.39 53.64
CA LYS A 350 -31.04 -30.81 52.31
C LYS A 350 -30.32 -29.88 51.33
N ALA A 351 -29.34 -30.41 50.62
CA ALA A 351 -28.92 -29.80 49.37
C ALA A 351 -30.19 -29.69 48.52
N THR A 352 -30.50 -28.47 48.07
CA THR A 352 -31.41 -28.24 46.95
C THR A 352 -31.11 -29.28 45.89
N GLY A 353 -32.14 -30.02 45.44
CA GLY A 353 -31.97 -30.99 44.35
C GLY A 353 -31.29 -30.33 43.14
N PRO A 354 -30.71 -31.13 42.21
CA PRO A 354 -30.08 -30.57 41.02
C PRO A 354 -31.05 -29.58 40.35
N PRO A 355 -30.55 -28.44 39.83
CA PRO A 355 -31.39 -27.45 39.15
C PRO A 355 -32.34 -28.15 38.16
N PHE A 356 -33.60 -27.71 38.11
CA PHE A 356 -34.67 -28.37 37.35
C PHE A 356 -34.26 -28.73 35.92
N MET A 357 -33.46 -27.85 35.28
CA MET A 357 -32.96 -28.03 33.92
C MET A 357 -31.97 -29.20 33.80
N GLU A 358 -31.08 -29.39 34.77
CA GLU A 358 -30.11 -30.50 34.78
C GLU A 358 -30.81 -31.84 34.92
N SER A 359 -31.77 -31.95 35.85
CA SER A 359 -32.57 -33.17 36.00
C SER A 359 -33.42 -33.48 34.77
N PHE A 360 -34.04 -32.45 34.18
CA PHE A 360 -34.86 -32.62 32.97
C PHE A 360 -34.02 -33.07 31.77
N LEU A 361 -32.86 -32.45 31.55
CA LEU A 361 -31.96 -32.81 30.44
C LEU A 361 -31.38 -34.20 30.65
N SER A 362 -30.95 -34.54 31.86
CA SER A 362 -30.41 -35.87 32.19
C SER A 362 -31.44 -36.98 31.90
N ASP A 363 -32.70 -36.81 32.30
CA ASP A 363 -33.77 -37.79 32.01
C ASP A 363 -34.04 -37.93 30.50
N ARG A 364 -33.99 -36.82 29.76
CA ARG A 364 -34.17 -36.84 28.30
C ARG A 364 -33.00 -37.49 27.58
N PHE A 365 -31.76 -37.18 27.97
CA PHE A 365 -30.58 -37.84 27.43
C PHE A 365 -30.54 -39.32 27.78
N ARG A 366 -30.99 -39.72 28.97
CA ARG A 366 -31.14 -41.13 29.32
C ARG A 366 -32.07 -41.87 28.37
N THR A 367 -33.28 -41.34 28.21
CA THR A 367 -34.30 -41.92 27.32
C THR A 367 -33.81 -41.97 25.87
N HIS A 368 -33.11 -40.91 25.43
CA HIS A 368 -32.54 -40.84 24.10
C HIS A 368 -31.43 -41.89 23.89
N GLY A 369 -30.51 -42.03 24.86
CA GLY A 369 -29.43 -43.01 24.80
C GLY A 369 -29.93 -44.44 24.75
N GLU A 370 -30.92 -44.78 25.59
CA GLU A 370 -31.58 -46.10 25.55
C GLU A 370 -32.24 -46.35 24.18
N TRP A 371 -32.92 -45.35 23.62
CA TRP A 371 -33.57 -45.46 22.31
C TRP A 371 -32.56 -45.64 21.15
N VAL A 372 -31.47 -44.87 21.15
CA VAL A 372 -30.38 -44.99 20.15
C VAL A 372 -29.72 -46.36 20.26
N ALA A 373 -29.45 -46.84 21.48
CA ALA A 373 -28.81 -48.13 21.71
C ALA A 373 -29.68 -49.30 21.19
N HIS A 374 -31.00 -49.25 21.41
CA HIS A 374 -31.93 -50.25 20.88
C HIS A 374 -32.00 -50.25 19.34
N ASN A 375 -31.94 -49.07 18.72
CA ASN A 375 -32.15 -48.88 17.28
C ASN A 375 -30.88 -48.52 16.49
N ALA A 376 -29.69 -48.88 17.01
CA ALA A 376 -28.40 -48.38 16.53
C ALA A 376 -28.19 -48.47 15.00
N LYS A 377 -28.61 -49.58 14.37
CA LYS A 377 -28.48 -49.77 12.91
C LYS A 377 -29.35 -48.79 12.11
N MET A 378 -30.58 -48.54 12.58
CA MET A 378 -31.51 -47.62 11.93
C MET A 378 -31.03 -46.18 12.08
N VAL A 379 -30.60 -45.79 13.28
CA VAL A 379 -30.05 -44.45 13.55
C VAL A 379 -28.83 -44.18 12.67
N LEU A 380 -27.91 -45.13 12.55
CA LEU A 380 -26.73 -45.00 11.70
C LEU A 380 -27.11 -44.84 10.22
N ALA A 381 -28.08 -45.61 9.73
CA ALA A 381 -28.55 -45.51 8.34
C ALA A 381 -29.21 -44.15 8.06
N VAL A 382 -30.02 -43.63 8.99
CA VAL A 382 -30.65 -42.31 8.87
C VAL A 382 -29.61 -41.19 8.92
N ALA A 383 -28.66 -41.26 9.87
CA ALA A 383 -27.60 -40.27 9.98
C ALA A 383 -26.75 -40.22 8.71
N LEU A 384 -26.34 -41.39 8.17
CA LEU A 384 -25.60 -41.47 6.92
C LEU A 384 -26.41 -40.90 5.74
N ALA A 385 -27.71 -41.21 5.65
CA ALA A 385 -28.57 -40.69 4.59
C ALA A 385 -28.68 -39.15 4.64
N ILE A 386 -28.85 -38.57 5.83
CA ILE A 386 -28.90 -37.11 6.02
C ILE A 386 -27.57 -36.49 5.58
N THR A 387 -26.44 -37.04 6.04
CA THR A 387 -25.11 -36.57 5.65
C THR A 387 -24.90 -36.62 4.15
N VAL A 388 -25.25 -37.72 3.48
CA VAL A 388 -25.11 -37.83 2.02
C VAL A 388 -25.94 -36.78 1.31
N VAL A 389 -27.17 -36.51 1.77
CA VAL A 389 -28.02 -35.45 1.21
C VAL A 389 -27.38 -34.07 1.37
N LEU A 390 -26.78 -33.77 2.53
CA LEU A 390 -26.06 -32.51 2.75
C LEU A 390 -24.83 -32.41 1.82
N CYS A 391 -24.08 -33.50 1.66
CA CYS A 391 -22.90 -33.55 0.78
C CYS A 391 -23.25 -33.40 -0.71
N LEU A 392 -24.47 -33.70 -1.17
CA LEU A 392 -24.88 -33.41 -2.56
C LEU A 392 -24.79 -31.92 -2.89
N GLY A 393 -24.86 -31.04 -1.89
CA GLY A 393 -24.64 -29.60 -2.05
C GLY A 393 -23.26 -29.23 -2.58
N LEU A 394 -22.25 -30.09 -2.41
CA LEU A 394 -20.88 -29.87 -2.89
C LEU A 394 -20.78 -29.76 -4.42
N ILE A 395 -21.78 -30.23 -5.18
CA ILE A 395 -21.81 -30.08 -6.64
C ILE A 395 -21.87 -28.61 -7.07
N ARG A 396 -22.39 -27.71 -6.21
CA ARG A 396 -22.42 -26.26 -6.44
C ARG A 396 -21.30 -25.51 -5.72
N LEU A 397 -20.25 -26.22 -5.27
CA LEU A 397 -19.13 -25.59 -4.59
C LEU A 397 -18.43 -24.61 -5.53
N ASN A 398 -18.36 -23.36 -5.10
CA ASN A 398 -17.61 -22.30 -5.78
C ASN A 398 -16.61 -21.70 -4.78
N VAL A 399 -15.35 -21.64 -5.16
CA VAL A 399 -14.25 -21.16 -4.30
C VAL A 399 -13.86 -19.75 -4.75
N GLU A 400 -13.83 -18.81 -3.82
CA GLU A 400 -13.37 -17.45 -4.08
C GLU A 400 -11.87 -17.33 -3.77
N THR A 401 -11.07 -16.96 -4.78
CA THR A 401 -9.60 -16.76 -4.67
C THR A 401 -9.21 -15.29 -4.60
N ARG A 402 -10.08 -14.38 -5.05
CA ARG A 402 -9.73 -12.96 -5.18
C ARG A 402 -9.52 -12.28 -3.84
N PRO A 403 -8.38 -11.60 -3.63
CA PRO A 403 -8.10 -10.89 -2.40
C PRO A 403 -9.15 -9.80 -2.08
N GLU A 404 -9.58 -9.04 -3.08
CA GLU A 404 -10.56 -7.95 -2.88
C GLU A 404 -11.87 -8.45 -2.24
N LYS A 405 -12.41 -9.60 -2.68
CA LYS A 405 -13.68 -10.13 -2.18
C LYS A 405 -13.54 -10.88 -0.85
N LEU A 406 -12.33 -11.29 -0.50
CA LEU A 406 -12.04 -12.00 0.75
C LEU A 406 -11.80 -11.02 1.90
N TRP A 407 -11.04 -9.95 1.65
CA TRP A 407 -10.52 -9.05 2.69
C TRP A 407 -11.24 -7.71 2.77
N VAL A 408 -11.97 -7.29 1.72
CA VAL A 408 -12.70 -6.01 1.70
C VAL A 408 -14.18 -6.23 2.00
N SER A 409 -14.74 -5.45 2.91
CA SER A 409 -16.18 -5.52 3.23
C SER A 409 -17.00 -4.99 2.04
N PRO A 410 -18.08 -5.68 1.61
CA PRO A 410 -18.91 -5.25 0.47
C PRO A 410 -19.69 -3.96 0.71
N GLY A 411 -19.75 -3.45 1.95
CA GLY A 411 -20.36 -2.17 2.29
C GLY A 411 -19.35 -1.14 2.81
N SER A 412 -18.06 -1.31 2.49
CA SER A 412 -17.02 -0.36 2.90
C SER A 412 -17.03 0.87 2.01
N LYS A 413 -16.67 2.03 2.59
CA LYS A 413 -16.65 3.30 1.84
C LYS A 413 -15.56 3.28 0.77
N ALA A 414 -14.39 2.71 1.06
CA ALA A 414 -13.32 2.60 0.06
C ALA A 414 -13.71 1.74 -1.14
N LEU A 415 -14.54 0.70 -0.94
CA LEU A 415 -15.04 -0.11 -2.05
C LEU A 415 -16.03 0.69 -2.91
N GLU A 416 -16.96 1.44 -2.30
CA GLU A 416 -17.88 2.32 -3.02
C GLU A 416 -17.13 3.41 -3.81
N GLU A 417 -16.09 4.00 -3.20
CA GLU A 417 -15.20 4.97 -3.83
C GLU A 417 -14.45 4.35 -5.03
N LYS A 418 -13.98 3.10 -4.91
CA LYS A 418 -13.36 2.35 -6.02
C LYS A 418 -14.35 2.05 -7.14
N GLU A 419 -15.54 1.54 -6.82
CA GLU A 419 -16.58 1.24 -7.82
C GLU A 419 -17.02 2.50 -8.58
N PHE A 420 -17.11 3.64 -7.88
CA PHE A 420 -17.36 4.93 -8.53
C PHE A 420 -16.22 5.34 -9.46
N PHE A 421 -14.97 5.22 -9.01
CA PHE A 421 -13.78 5.52 -9.82
C PHE A 421 -13.73 4.66 -11.09
N ASP A 422 -13.83 3.33 -10.96
CA ASP A 422 -13.70 2.39 -12.07
C ASP A 422 -14.86 2.47 -13.08
N SER A 423 -16.03 3.00 -12.68
CA SER A 423 -17.22 3.11 -13.55
C SER A 423 -17.31 4.42 -14.33
N HIS A 424 -16.81 5.52 -13.76
CA HIS A 424 -16.88 6.85 -14.39
C HIS A 424 -15.55 7.26 -15.02
N LEU A 425 -14.44 6.82 -14.45
CA LEU A 425 -13.08 7.10 -14.91
C LEU A 425 -12.43 5.79 -15.42
N ALA A 426 -11.23 5.87 -15.97
CA ALA A 426 -10.53 4.67 -16.40
C ALA A 426 -10.06 3.85 -15.18
N PRO A 427 -10.31 2.53 -15.12
CA PRO A 427 -9.81 1.69 -14.04
C PRO A 427 -8.28 1.76 -14.00
N PHE A 428 -7.74 1.68 -12.79
CA PHE A 428 -6.29 1.73 -12.60
C PHE A 428 -5.60 0.62 -13.40
N TYR A 429 -4.59 0.98 -14.19
CA TYR A 429 -3.86 0.07 -15.08
C TYR A 429 -3.12 -1.02 -14.28
N ARG A 430 -2.87 -2.16 -14.93
CA ARG A 430 -2.09 -3.27 -14.39
C ARG A 430 -0.60 -2.94 -14.53
N ILE A 431 0.20 -3.37 -13.55
CA ILE A 431 1.61 -3.01 -13.46
C ILE A 431 2.45 -4.28 -13.51
N GLU A 432 3.23 -4.43 -14.56
CA GLU A 432 4.29 -5.43 -14.65
C GLU A 432 5.63 -4.73 -14.49
N GLN A 433 6.41 -5.15 -13.50
CA GLN A 433 7.62 -4.45 -13.11
C GLN A 433 8.80 -5.40 -12.98
N ILE A 434 9.95 -4.95 -13.46
CA ILE A 434 11.25 -5.57 -13.22
C ILE A 434 12.20 -4.56 -12.56
N ILE A 435 12.99 -5.04 -11.61
CA ILE A 435 13.99 -4.26 -10.88
C ILE A 435 15.33 -4.96 -11.06
N LEU A 436 16.27 -4.29 -11.74
CA LEU A 436 17.67 -4.71 -11.84
C LEU A 436 18.48 -3.92 -10.82
N ALA A 437 19.13 -4.60 -9.87
CA ALA A 437 19.93 -3.95 -8.84
C ALA A 437 21.38 -4.46 -8.83
N THR A 438 22.30 -3.58 -8.43
CA THR A 438 23.68 -3.97 -8.16
C THR A 438 23.83 -4.54 -6.75
N VAL A 439 24.59 -5.63 -6.61
CA VAL A 439 24.87 -6.20 -5.29
C VAL A 439 26.19 -5.63 -4.74
N PRO A 440 26.21 -5.11 -3.50
CA PRO A 440 27.47 -4.67 -2.89
C PRO A 440 28.39 -5.87 -2.63
N ALA A 441 29.68 -5.72 -2.94
CA ALA A 441 30.68 -6.79 -2.76
C ALA A 441 30.87 -7.24 -1.30
N ASN A 442 30.49 -6.39 -0.32
CA ASN A 442 30.45 -6.68 1.12
C ASN A 442 29.33 -5.84 1.77
N LYS A 443 28.73 -6.31 2.88
CA LYS A 443 27.63 -5.60 3.60
C LYS A 443 27.95 -4.16 4.05
N ASN A 444 29.22 -3.76 4.09
CA ASN A 444 29.67 -2.43 4.53
C ASN A 444 30.23 -1.56 3.38
N SER A 445 30.24 -2.04 2.14
CA SER A 445 30.67 -1.27 0.96
C SER A 445 29.48 -0.68 0.23
N PRO A 446 29.56 0.54 -0.31
CA PRO A 446 28.49 1.10 -1.15
C PRO A 446 28.32 0.23 -2.41
N ALA A 447 27.07 0.00 -2.80
CA ALA A 447 26.77 -0.73 -4.03
C ALA A 447 27.32 0.04 -5.25
N PRO A 448 27.82 -0.67 -6.29
CA PRO A 448 28.32 -0.01 -7.48
C PRO A 448 27.18 0.67 -8.25
N LYS A 449 27.52 1.68 -9.05
CA LYS A 449 26.56 2.43 -9.86
C LYS A 449 25.99 1.52 -10.96
N ILE A 450 24.67 1.55 -11.15
CA ILE A 450 24.01 0.71 -12.15
C ILE A 450 24.05 1.33 -13.56
N VAL A 451 24.15 2.66 -13.67
CA VAL A 451 24.13 3.38 -14.95
C VAL A 451 25.50 3.31 -15.64
N THR A 452 25.73 2.21 -16.36
CA THR A 452 26.92 1.94 -17.18
C THR A 452 26.49 1.42 -18.55
N ASP A 453 27.33 1.60 -19.58
CA ASP A 453 26.99 1.17 -20.94
C ASP A 453 26.74 -0.34 -21.03
N GLU A 454 27.55 -1.15 -20.33
CA GLU A 454 27.40 -2.61 -20.25
C GLU A 454 26.03 -3.03 -19.67
N ASN A 455 25.58 -2.36 -18.60
CA ASN A 455 24.30 -2.66 -17.96
C ASN A 455 23.11 -2.17 -18.79
N LEU A 456 23.27 -1.06 -19.52
CA LEU A 456 22.23 -0.54 -20.42
C LEU A 456 22.06 -1.40 -21.68
N GLN A 457 23.17 -1.91 -22.25
CA GLN A 457 23.13 -2.88 -23.33
C GLN A 457 22.45 -4.19 -22.89
N LEU A 458 22.79 -4.69 -21.70
CA LEU A 458 22.09 -5.83 -21.11
C LEU A 458 20.58 -5.57 -20.95
N LEU A 459 20.21 -4.33 -20.59
CA LEU A 459 18.81 -3.96 -20.46
C LEU A 459 18.09 -3.93 -21.82
N PHE A 460 18.76 -3.54 -22.91
CA PHE A 460 18.21 -3.66 -24.27
C PHE A 460 17.93 -5.12 -24.61
N ASP A 461 18.89 -6.02 -24.37
CA ASP A 461 18.71 -7.46 -24.62
C ASP A 461 17.52 -8.05 -23.83
N ILE A 462 17.37 -7.63 -22.57
CA ILE A 462 16.25 -8.06 -21.71
C ILE A 462 14.91 -7.55 -22.25
N GLN A 463 14.82 -6.27 -22.64
CA GLN A 463 13.57 -5.69 -23.12
C GLN A 463 13.18 -6.18 -24.51
N ASP A 464 14.13 -6.44 -25.40
CA ASP A 464 13.87 -7.05 -26.71
C ASP A 464 13.23 -8.44 -26.56
N LYS A 465 13.76 -9.25 -25.64
CA LYS A 465 13.16 -10.54 -25.28
C LYS A 465 11.74 -10.39 -24.72
N ILE A 466 11.48 -9.41 -23.86
CA ILE A 466 10.13 -9.16 -23.32
C ILE A 466 9.16 -8.71 -24.43
N ASN A 467 9.61 -7.84 -25.34
CA ASN A 467 8.80 -7.39 -26.47
C ASN A 467 8.44 -8.53 -27.43
N SER A 468 9.28 -9.57 -27.52
CA SER A 468 9.02 -10.77 -28.33
C SER A 468 8.03 -11.77 -27.71
N VAL A 469 7.54 -11.53 -26.48
CA VAL A 469 6.61 -12.42 -25.79
C VAL A 469 5.22 -12.35 -26.41
N GLU A 470 4.69 -13.52 -26.78
CA GLU A 470 3.32 -13.69 -27.26
C GLU A 470 2.55 -14.67 -26.37
N GLY A 471 1.44 -14.19 -25.81
CA GLY A 471 0.50 -15.02 -25.02
C GLY A 471 -0.57 -15.63 -25.93
N ASN A 472 -0.90 -16.91 -25.76
CA ASN A 472 -1.99 -17.55 -26.51
C ASN A 472 -3.29 -17.49 -25.71
N TYR A 473 -4.27 -16.74 -26.19
CA TYR A 473 -5.62 -16.70 -25.63
C TYR A 473 -6.65 -17.01 -26.71
N SER A 474 -7.47 -18.04 -26.50
CA SER A 474 -8.54 -18.45 -27.43
C SER A 474 -8.07 -18.70 -28.88
N GLY A 475 -6.80 -19.06 -29.09
CA GLY A 475 -6.22 -19.29 -30.41
C GLY A 475 -5.68 -18.03 -31.11
N GLN A 476 -5.74 -16.87 -30.46
CA GLN A 476 -5.10 -15.63 -30.91
C GLN A 476 -3.79 -15.41 -30.13
N LEU A 477 -2.73 -15.06 -30.86
CA LEU A 477 -1.45 -14.62 -30.28
C LEU A 477 -1.57 -13.14 -29.91
N ILE A 478 -1.35 -12.83 -28.64
CA ILE A 478 -1.44 -11.49 -28.07
C ILE A 478 -0.04 -11.01 -27.74
N SER A 479 0.34 -9.87 -28.29
CA SER A 479 1.60 -9.20 -28.02
C SER A 479 1.44 -8.10 -26.96
N LEU A 480 2.55 -7.62 -26.38
CA LEU A 480 2.54 -6.46 -25.47
C LEU A 480 1.89 -5.23 -26.12
N GLN A 481 2.13 -5.04 -27.42
CA GLN A 481 1.62 -3.91 -28.19
C GLN A 481 0.09 -3.90 -28.30
N ASP A 482 -0.58 -5.04 -28.08
CA ASP A 482 -2.05 -5.12 -28.12
C ASP A 482 -2.71 -4.73 -26.80
N ILE A 483 -2.00 -4.88 -25.68
CA ILE A 483 -2.54 -4.74 -24.32
C ILE A 483 -1.99 -3.55 -23.53
N CYS A 484 -0.86 -2.97 -23.95
CA CYS A 484 -0.22 -1.88 -23.24
C CYS A 484 -1.00 -0.56 -23.29
N LEU A 485 -0.77 0.30 -22.30
CA LEU A 485 -1.33 1.65 -22.26
C LEU A 485 -0.65 2.56 -23.31
N LYS A 486 -1.46 3.28 -24.09
CA LYS A 486 -1.01 4.18 -25.18
C LYS A 486 -1.58 5.59 -24.98
N PRO A 487 -0.84 6.51 -24.34
CA PRO A 487 -1.34 7.84 -24.03
C PRO A 487 -1.30 8.79 -25.23
N LEU A 488 -0.26 8.70 -26.07
CA LEU A 488 -0.02 9.59 -27.20
C LEU A 488 0.33 8.74 -28.44
N GLY A 489 -0.68 8.37 -29.21
CA GLY A 489 -0.51 7.62 -30.47
C GLY A 489 -0.43 6.10 -30.31
N THR A 490 0.46 5.47 -31.08
CA THR A 490 0.60 4.00 -31.16
C THR A 490 1.60 3.35 -30.21
N PRO A 491 2.76 3.93 -29.82
CA PRO A 491 3.73 3.25 -28.97
C PRO A 491 3.28 3.11 -27.50
N CYS A 492 3.72 2.04 -26.83
CA CYS A 492 3.42 1.76 -25.42
C CYS A 492 4.09 2.75 -24.46
N ALA A 493 3.41 3.08 -23.37
CA ALA A 493 3.94 3.89 -22.26
C ALA A 493 4.88 3.11 -21.32
N THR A 494 5.83 2.36 -21.86
CA THR A 494 6.84 1.64 -21.07
C THR A 494 7.72 2.65 -20.35
N GLN A 495 7.83 2.54 -19.02
CA GLN A 495 8.73 3.38 -18.22
C GLN A 495 10.07 2.67 -18.06
N SER A 496 11.08 3.16 -18.76
CA SER A 496 12.45 2.63 -18.71
C SER A 496 13.46 3.72 -19.03
N ILE A 497 14.69 3.59 -18.55
CA ILE A 497 15.81 4.44 -18.96
C ILE A 497 16.07 4.38 -20.47
N LEU A 498 15.72 3.27 -21.12
CA LEU A 498 15.89 3.09 -22.57
C LEU A 498 14.97 4.00 -23.40
N GLN A 499 13.93 4.57 -22.78
CA GLN A 499 13.05 5.53 -23.46
C GLN A 499 13.76 6.82 -23.84
N TYR A 500 14.84 7.21 -23.15
CA TYR A 500 15.67 8.33 -23.60
C TYR A 500 16.31 8.09 -24.97
N PHE A 501 16.41 6.82 -25.39
CA PHE A 501 16.88 6.41 -26.71
C PHE A 501 15.73 5.92 -27.59
N LYS A 502 14.48 6.23 -27.24
CA LYS A 502 13.26 5.80 -27.94
C LYS A 502 13.17 4.28 -28.15
N MET A 503 13.80 3.50 -27.24
CA MET A 503 13.90 2.04 -27.33
C MET A 503 14.66 1.54 -28.58
N ASP A 504 15.48 2.38 -29.21
CA ASP A 504 16.26 2.06 -30.41
C ASP A 504 17.75 1.89 -30.06
N PRO A 505 18.36 0.70 -30.31
CA PRO A 505 19.79 0.48 -30.11
C PRO A 505 20.69 1.37 -30.98
N ASP A 506 20.24 1.76 -32.18
CA ASP A 506 21.07 2.58 -33.08
C ASP A 506 21.26 3.99 -32.50
N LEU A 507 20.18 4.56 -31.93
CA LEU A 507 20.23 5.85 -31.23
C LEU A 507 21.08 5.82 -29.95
N PHE A 508 21.24 4.65 -29.32
CA PHE A 508 22.11 4.50 -28.16
C PHE A 508 23.59 4.65 -28.51
N GLU A 509 24.03 4.12 -29.66
CA GLU A 509 25.40 4.30 -30.14
C GLU A 509 25.66 5.74 -30.60
N ASP A 510 24.69 6.35 -31.29
CA ASP A 510 24.80 7.71 -31.81
C ASP A 510 24.89 8.78 -30.69
N TYR A 511 24.20 8.57 -29.57
CA TYR A 511 24.17 9.51 -28.44
C TYR A 511 25.23 9.22 -27.36
N GLU A 512 26.30 8.49 -27.66
CA GLU A 512 27.37 8.20 -26.69
C GLU A 512 26.88 7.48 -25.40
N GLY A 513 25.79 6.70 -25.49
CA GLY A 513 25.29 5.83 -24.43
C GLY A 513 25.01 6.50 -23.08
N ALA A 514 25.68 6.06 -22.01
CA ALA A 514 25.41 6.50 -20.64
C ALA A 514 25.71 7.98 -20.37
N SER A 515 26.46 8.69 -21.24
CA SER A 515 26.65 10.14 -21.12
C SER A 515 25.34 10.89 -21.40
N HIS A 516 24.62 10.50 -22.46
CA HIS A 516 23.32 11.06 -22.80
C HIS A 516 22.25 10.73 -21.75
N ALA A 517 22.25 9.52 -21.20
CA ALA A 517 21.34 9.19 -20.09
C ALA A 517 21.55 10.14 -18.89
N LYS A 518 22.80 10.49 -18.56
CA LYS A 518 23.10 11.47 -17.49
C LYS A 518 22.64 12.88 -17.85
N PHE A 519 22.80 13.29 -19.11
CA PHE A 519 22.26 14.55 -19.60
C PHE A 519 20.73 14.59 -19.45
N CYS A 520 20.03 13.51 -19.81
CA CYS A 520 18.59 13.41 -19.68
C CYS A 520 18.12 13.36 -18.22
N PHE A 521 18.90 12.88 -17.25
CA PHE A 521 18.49 12.99 -15.85
C PHE A 521 18.28 14.44 -15.38
N GLU A 522 19.00 15.39 -15.99
CA GLU A 522 18.89 16.82 -15.70
C GLU A 522 17.95 17.54 -16.69
N HIS A 523 17.73 16.98 -17.89
CA HIS A 523 16.99 17.62 -18.99
C HIS A 523 15.81 16.79 -19.53
N PHE A 524 15.29 15.82 -18.77
CA PHE A 524 14.25 14.86 -19.21
C PHE A 524 12.96 15.51 -19.70
N SER A 525 12.74 16.78 -19.33
CA SER A 525 11.54 17.53 -19.66
C SER A 525 11.80 18.79 -20.51
N SER A 526 13.07 19.16 -20.73
CA SER A 526 13.48 20.39 -21.44
C SER A 526 14.11 20.11 -22.80
N SER A 527 14.63 18.91 -23.04
CA SER A 527 15.21 18.51 -24.32
C SER A 527 14.31 17.52 -25.06
N GLU A 528 14.02 17.80 -26.33
CA GLU A 528 13.27 16.89 -27.21
C GLU A 528 14.01 15.55 -27.43
N ALA A 529 15.34 15.56 -27.34
CA ALA A 529 16.16 14.36 -27.47
C ALA A 529 15.88 13.36 -26.33
N CYS A 530 15.43 13.85 -25.17
CA CYS A 530 15.13 13.04 -23.98
C CYS A 530 13.66 12.62 -23.88
N LEU A 531 12.81 12.95 -24.86
CA LEU A 531 11.42 12.50 -24.88
C LEU A 531 11.36 11.01 -25.24
N SER A 532 10.41 10.30 -24.62
CA SER A 532 10.15 8.89 -24.89
C SER A 532 9.70 8.65 -26.33
N ALA A 533 9.67 7.37 -26.74
CA ALA A 533 9.11 6.96 -28.03
C ALA A 533 7.64 7.40 -28.22
N PHE A 534 6.87 7.52 -27.14
CA PHE A 534 5.50 8.02 -27.16
C PHE A 534 5.39 9.55 -27.01
N GLY A 535 6.51 10.28 -27.03
CA GLY A 535 6.51 11.75 -26.99
C GLY A 535 6.27 12.37 -25.61
N GLY A 536 6.18 11.56 -24.55
CA GLY A 536 6.09 12.04 -23.18
C GLY A 536 7.45 12.07 -22.46
N PRO A 537 7.65 12.96 -21.47
CA PRO A 537 8.85 12.98 -20.65
C PRO A 537 8.86 11.82 -19.64
N VAL A 538 10.05 11.27 -19.37
CA VAL A 538 10.25 10.15 -18.44
C VAL A 538 10.94 10.65 -17.19
N ASP A 539 10.25 10.61 -16.05
CA ASP A 539 10.79 11.09 -14.78
C ASP A 539 11.85 10.11 -14.24
N PRO A 540 13.10 10.54 -13.99
CA PRO A 540 14.17 9.69 -13.48
C PRO A 540 13.84 9.02 -12.13
N THR A 541 12.97 9.62 -11.31
CA THR A 541 12.55 9.04 -10.02
C THR A 541 11.68 7.79 -10.17
N THR A 542 11.08 7.57 -11.34
CA THR A 542 10.23 6.40 -11.62
C THR A 542 11.00 5.23 -12.26
N ILE A 543 12.14 5.52 -12.90
CA ILE A 543 12.97 4.55 -13.62
C ILE A 543 14.27 4.18 -12.90
N LEU A 544 14.67 4.95 -11.88
CA LEU A 544 15.87 4.71 -11.07
C LEU A 544 15.51 4.44 -9.61
N GLY A 545 16.36 3.67 -8.93
CA GLY A 545 16.24 3.39 -7.50
C GLY A 545 17.55 3.49 -6.74
N GLY A 546 17.46 3.62 -5.42
CA GLY A 546 18.60 3.58 -4.51
C GLY A 546 19.48 4.83 -4.45
N PHE A 547 19.01 5.96 -4.98
CA PHE A 547 19.70 7.25 -4.88
C PHE A 547 19.22 8.08 -3.68
N SER A 548 19.96 9.14 -3.36
CA SER A 548 19.64 10.10 -2.29
C SER A 548 19.49 11.52 -2.86
N GLY A 549 18.39 12.20 -2.53
CA GLY A 549 18.08 13.53 -3.08
C GLY A 549 17.91 13.50 -4.60
N ASN A 550 18.49 14.47 -5.31
CA ASN A 550 18.40 14.58 -6.77
C ASN A 550 19.64 14.01 -7.50
N ASN A 551 20.47 13.20 -6.84
CA ASN A 551 21.70 12.69 -7.45
C ASN A 551 21.47 11.35 -8.17
N TYR A 552 20.82 11.41 -9.32
CA TYR A 552 20.45 10.23 -10.13
C TYR A 552 21.66 9.40 -10.59
N THR A 553 22.82 10.02 -10.76
CA THR A 553 24.06 9.34 -11.18
C THR A 553 24.61 8.33 -10.16
N GLN A 554 24.09 8.35 -8.92
CA GLN A 554 24.44 7.41 -7.85
C GLN A 554 23.42 6.28 -7.70
N ALA A 555 22.46 6.14 -8.63
CA ALA A 555 21.47 5.07 -8.60
C ALA A 555 22.14 3.68 -8.59
N THR A 556 21.54 2.78 -7.80
CA THR A 556 21.99 1.39 -7.61
C THR A 556 21.02 0.40 -8.23
N ALA A 557 19.83 0.84 -8.65
CA ALA A 557 18.83 0.01 -9.31
C ALA A 557 18.20 0.72 -10.52
N LEU A 558 17.86 -0.07 -11.54
CA LEU A 558 17.02 0.31 -12.68
C LEU A 558 15.64 -0.33 -12.48
N VAL A 559 14.60 0.48 -12.60
CA VAL A 559 13.21 0.05 -12.50
C VAL A 559 12.59 0.18 -13.89
N VAL A 560 12.05 -0.91 -14.41
CA VAL A 560 11.29 -0.91 -15.66
C VAL A 560 9.87 -1.32 -15.36
N THR A 561 8.93 -0.49 -15.79
CA THR A 561 7.50 -0.69 -15.56
C THR A 561 6.75 -0.70 -16.89
N TYR A 562 5.93 -1.72 -17.09
CA TYR A 562 5.01 -1.86 -18.21
C TYR A 562 3.58 -1.62 -17.69
N PRO A 563 2.94 -0.52 -18.09
CA PRO A 563 1.52 -0.29 -17.77
C PRO A 563 0.63 -1.01 -18.80
N VAL A 564 -0.20 -1.94 -18.33
CA VAL A 564 -1.16 -2.69 -19.16
C VAL A 564 -2.59 -2.23 -18.87
N VAL A 565 -3.41 -2.11 -19.92
CA VAL A 565 -4.80 -1.65 -19.79
C VAL A 565 -5.60 -2.62 -18.93
N ASN A 566 -6.28 -2.10 -17.91
CA ASN A 566 -7.16 -2.89 -17.05
C ASN A 566 -8.61 -2.76 -17.50
N ALA A 567 -9.39 -3.82 -17.33
CA ALA A 567 -10.82 -3.84 -17.58
C ALA A 567 -11.60 -4.14 -16.29
N VAL A 568 -12.81 -3.59 -16.18
CA VAL A 568 -13.72 -3.87 -15.06
C VAL A 568 -14.25 -5.31 -15.11
N SER A 569 -14.39 -5.88 -16.31
CA SER A 569 -14.87 -7.25 -16.53
C SER A 569 -13.72 -8.27 -16.63
N GLU A 570 -13.86 -9.43 -15.99
CA GLU A 570 -12.88 -10.53 -16.02
C GLU A 570 -12.54 -11.02 -17.43
N ASP A 571 -13.54 -11.16 -18.30
CA ASP A 571 -13.33 -11.57 -19.70
C ASP A 571 -12.44 -10.58 -20.46
N GLY A 572 -12.44 -9.31 -20.06
CA GLY A 572 -11.60 -8.25 -20.63
C GLY A 572 -10.13 -8.36 -20.21
N ASN A 573 -9.83 -8.97 -19.06
CA ASN A 573 -8.48 -9.09 -18.52
C ASN A 573 -7.80 -10.43 -18.87
N ALA A 574 -8.55 -11.42 -19.34
CA ALA A 574 -8.02 -12.76 -19.62
C ALA A 574 -6.88 -12.75 -20.66
N ALA A 575 -6.94 -11.85 -21.63
CA ALA A 575 -5.89 -11.58 -22.60
C ALA A 575 -4.58 -11.12 -21.92
N ALA A 576 -4.66 -10.15 -21.01
CA ALA A 576 -3.53 -9.64 -20.25
C ALA A 576 -2.92 -10.72 -19.35
N VAL A 577 -3.76 -11.48 -18.64
CA VAL A 577 -3.31 -12.58 -17.75
C VAL A 577 -2.57 -13.67 -18.54
N ALA A 578 -3.01 -13.99 -19.76
CA ALA A 578 -2.31 -14.96 -20.61
C ALA A 578 -0.90 -14.49 -21.01
N TRP A 579 -0.73 -13.19 -21.28
CA TRP A 579 0.58 -12.59 -21.55
C TRP A 579 1.45 -12.53 -20.29
N GLU A 580 0.88 -12.14 -19.14
CA GLU A 580 1.58 -12.07 -17.85
C GLU A 580 2.17 -13.42 -17.44
N GLN A 581 1.46 -14.53 -17.67
CA GLN A 581 1.96 -15.88 -17.38
C GLN A 581 3.21 -16.22 -18.18
N GLU A 582 3.23 -15.88 -19.48
CA GLU A 582 4.37 -16.14 -20.34
C GLU A 582 5.54 -15.19 -20.02
N PHE A 583 5.24 -13.94 -19.67
CA PHE A 583 6.22 -12.99 -19.14
C PHE A 583 6.93 -13.54 -17.89
N ILE A 584 6.18 -14.03 -16.89
CA ILE A 584 6.76 -14.65 -15.69
C ILE A 584 7.65 -15.85 -16.05
N ARG A 585 7.19 -16.70 -16.97
CA ARG A 585 7.93 -17.88 -17.42
C ARG A 585 9.29 -17.48 -18.03
N LEU A 586 9.27 -16.51 -18.94
CA LEU A 586 10.48 -15.98 -19.58
C LEU A 586 11.45 -15.40 -18.54
N VAL A 587 10.95 -14.56 -17.64
CA VAL A 587 11.80 -13.91 -16.62
C VAL A 587 12.47 -14.96 -15.73
N LYS A 588 11.70 -15.95 -15.27
CA LYS A 588 12.17 -17.00 -14.37
C LYS A 588 13.19 -17.94 -15.01
N GLU A 589 12.96 -18.35 -16.26
CA GLU A 589 13.78 -19.38 -16.91
C GLU A 589 15.04 -18.80 -17.57
N GLU A 590 14.98 -17.57 -18.10
CA GLU A 590 16.06 -17.00 -18.90
C GLU A 590 16.66 -15.72 -18.28
N LEU A 591 15.82 -14.72 -17.98
CA LEU A 591 16.32 -13.37 -17.64
C LEU A 591 17.03 -13.33 -16.28
N VAL A 592 16.57 -14.10 -15.29
CA VAL A 592 17.25 -14.21 -13.98
C VAL A 592 18.67 -14.77 -14.15
N GLY A 593 18.86 -15.76 -15.02
CA GLY A 593 20.18 -16.33 -15.30
C GLY A 593 21.11 -15.35 -16.01
N MET A 594 20.56 -14.57 -16.95
CA MET A 594 21.29 -13.54 -17.68
C MET A 594 21.78 -12.41 -16.74
N ALA A 595 20.91 -11.90 -15.87
CA ALA A 595 21.27 -10.85 -14.91
C ALA A 595 22.34 -11.33 -13.91
N ALA A 596 22.20 -12.57 -13.42
CA ALA A 596 23.16 -13.17 -12.48
C ALA A 596 24.55 -13.34 -13.11
N ALA A 597 24.63 -13.66 -14.42
CA ALA A 597 25.90 -13.78 -15.14
C ALA A 597 26.68 -12.46 -15.19
N SER A 598 25.98 -11.33 -15.21
CA SER A 598 26.54 -9.97 -15.18
C SER A 598 26.74 -9.42 -13.76
N GLY A 599 26.53 -10.23 -12.72
CA GLY A 599 26.70 -9.81 -11.31
C GLY A 599 25.57 -8.91 -10.79
N LEU A 600 24.40 -8.93 -11.43
CA LEU A 600 23.21 -8.17 -11.05
C LEU A 600 22.13 -9.08 -10.44
N THR A 601 21.25 -8.50 -9.63
CA THR A 601 20.02 -9.16 -9.17
C THR A 601 18.82 -8.66 -9.95
N LEU A 602 17.99 -9.59 -10.42
CA LEU A 602 16.73 -9.30 -11.10
C LEU A 602 15.57 -9.71 -10.19
N SER A 603 14.68 -8.77 -9.89
CA SER A 603 13.41 -9.03 -9.22
C SER A 603 12.25 -8.59 -10.10
N TYR A 604 11.12 -9.26 -10.00
CA TYR A 604 10.00 -9.03 -10.90
C TYR A 604 8.66 -9.31 -10.21
N SER A 605 7.62 -8.66 -10.72
CA SER A 605 6.23 -8.92 -10.36
C SER A 605 5.33 -8.61 -11.54
N SER A 606 4.22 -9.34 -11.62
CA SER A 606 3.05 -8.98 -12.41
C SER A 606 1.86 -8.82 -11.47
N GLU A 607 0.76 -8.23 -11.96
CA GLU A 607 -0.45 -8.08 -11.15
C GLU A 607 -1.07 -9.45 -10.79
N SER A 608 -1.04 -10.44 -11.69
CA SER A 608 -1.53 -11.81 -11.38
C SER A 608 -0.59 -12.65 -10.50
N SER A 609 0.67 -12.23 -10.30
CA SER A 609 1.68 -12.98 -9.53
C SER A 609 1.25 -13.26 -8.09
N ILE A 610 0.60 -12.28 -7.43
CA ILE A 610 0.18 -12.42 -6.02
C ILE A 610 -0.90 -13.49 -5.91
N GLU A 611 -1.92 -13.47 -6.78
CA GLU A 611 -2.98 -14.48 -6.79
C GLU A 611 -2.43 -15.88 -7.10
N ALA A 612 -1.52 -15.98 -8.07
CA ALA A 612 -0.90 -17.25 -8.47
C ALA A 612 -0.05 -17.88 -7.34
N GLU A 613 0.76 -17.08 -6.63
CA GLU A 613 1.62 -17.58 -5.54
C GLU A 613 0.81 -17.98 -4.29
N LEU A 614 -0.29 -17.28 -4.00
CA LEU A 614 -1.24 -17.70 -2.95
C LEU A 614 -1.90 -19.03 -3.28
N GLN A 615 -2.29 -19.23 -4.55
CA GLN A 615 -2.85 -20.50 -5.00
C GLN A 615 -1.81 -21.64 -5.00
N ARG A 616 -0.52 -21.33 -5.19
CA ARG A 616 0.56 -22.33 -5.10
C ARG A 616 0.71 -22.87 -3.67
N GLU A 617 0.79 -21.97 -2.68
CA GLU A 617 0.96 -22.36 -1.27
C GLU A 617 -0.14 -23.30 -0.80
N SER A 618 -1.38 -22.94 -1.13
CA SER A 618 -2.58 -23.74 -0.91
C SER A 618 -2.45 -25.21 -1.29
N THR A 619 -1.92 -25.47 -2.49
CA THR A 619 -1.82 -26.83 -3.02
C THR A 619 -0.67 -27.62 -2.39
N ALA A 620 0.38 -26.93 -1.95
CA ALA A 620 1.54 -27.55 -1.31
C ALA A 620 1.19 -28.11 0.08
N ASP A 621 0.30 -27.45 0.83
CA ASP A 621 -0.05 -27.84 2.20
C ASP A 621 -0.95 -29.07 2.30
N VAL A 622 -1.60 -29.48 1.20
CA VAL A 622 -2.52 -30.65 1.18
C VAL A 622 -1.86 -31.92 1.72
N LEU A 623 -0.57 -32.14 1.43
CA LEU A 623 0.16 -33.31 1.92
C LEU A 623 0.41 -33.24 3.44
N THR A 624 0.82 -32.08 3.95
CA THR A 624 1.05 -31.84 5.38
C THR A 624 -0.25 -32.02 6.16
N ILE A 625 -1.36 -31.50 5.62
CA ILE A 625 -2.70 -31.68 6.16
C ILE A 625 -3.06 -33.17 6.23
N ALA A 626 -2.86 -33.93 5.15
CA ALA A 626 -3.14 -35.36 5.15
C ALA A 626 -2.32 -36.15 6.20
N ILE A 627 -1.02 -35.81 6.36
CA ILE A 627 -0.15 -36.42 7.38
C ILE A 627 -0.66 -36.10 8.80
N SER A 628 -1.06 -34.86 9.05
CA SER A 628 -1.57 -34.47 10.37
C SER A 628 -2.87 -35.21 10.74
N TYR A 629 -3.79 -35.41 9.78
CA TYR A 629 -4.98 -36.26 10.02
C TYR A 629 -4.62 -37.71 10.31
N LEU A 630 -3.62 -38.26 9.62
CA LEU A 630 -3.15 -39.63 9.88
C LEU A 630 -2.59 -39.75 11.32
N VAL A 631 -1.77 -38.79 11.75
CA VAL A 631 -1.22 -38.76 13.11
C VAL A 631 -2.34 -38.62 14.15
N MET A 632 -3.31 -37.74 13.92
CA MET A 632 -4.46 -37.57 14.80
C MET A 632 -5.33 -38.84 14.87
N PHE A 633 -5.57 -39.51 13.75
CA PHE A 633 -6.27 -40.80 13.72
C PHE A 633 -5.56 -41.86 14.56
N VAL A 634 -4.22 -41.95 14.44
CA VAL A 634 -3.42 -42.86 15.27
C VAL A 634 -3.54 -42.50 16.74
N TYR A 635 -3.47 -41.22 17.09
CA TYR A 635 -3.64 -40.73 18.46
C TYR A 635 -5.01 -41.10 19.05
N ILE A 636 -6.11 -40.85 18.33
CA ILE A 636 -7.48 -41.19 18.77
C ILE A 636 -7.64 -42.69 18.96
N SER A 637 -7.14 -43.49 18.02
CA SER A 637 -7.23 -44.95 18.07
C SER A 637 -6.50 -45.54 19.28
N ILE A 638 -5.36 -44.95 19.67
CA ILE A 638 -4.57 -45.36 20.84
C ILE A 638 -5.23 -44.90 22.14
N THR A 639 -5.65 -43.63 22.22
CA THR A 639 -6.21 -43.03 23.44
C THR A 639 -7.56 -43.64 23.85
N LEU A 640 -8.39 -44.02 22.88
CA LEU A 640 -9.66 -44.71 23.15
C LEU A 640 -9.47 -46.18 23.55
N GLY A 641 -8.34 -46.80 23.17
CA GLY A 641 -8.00 -48.19 23.49
C GLY A 641 -7.73 -48.43 24.98
N ASP A 642 -8.00 -49.64 25.46
CA ASP A 642 -7.59 -50.06 26.81
C ASP A 642 -6.20 -50.68 26.77
N TYR A 643 -5.29 -50.21 27.64
CA TYR A 643 -3.96 -50.82 27.79
C TYR A 643 -4.07 -52.11 28.60
N THR A 644 -3.97 -53.26 27.92
CA THR A 644 -3.85 -54.58 28.56
C THR A 644 -2.44 -55.13 28.36
N PRO A 645 -1.77 -55.64 29.41
CA PRO A 645 -0.38 -56.11 29.33
C PRO A 645 -0.17 -57.40 28.51
N SER A 646 -1.23 -58.03 27.99
CA SER A 646 -1.15 -59.24 27.16
C SER A 646 -1.51 -58.94 25.69
N VAL A 647 -0.79 -59.56 24.75
CA VAL A 647 -0.89 -59.32 23.29
C VAL A 647 -2.15 -59.91 22.65
N ALA A 648 -2.75 -60.95 23.22
CA ALA A 648 -3.95 -61.60 22.69
C ALA A 648 -5.26 -60.81 22.94
N PRO A 649 -5.57 -60.33 24.16
CA PRO A 649 -6.76 -59.51 24.40
C PRO A 649 -6.65 -58.11 23.78
N PHE A 650 -5.44 -57.62 23.48
CA PHE A 650 -5.21 -56.30 22.87
C PHE A 650 -5.97 -56.13 21.53
N TYR A 651 -6.02 -57.16 20.69
CA TYR A 651 -6.74 -57.11 19.40
C TYR A 651 -8.28 -57.10 19.55
N VAL A 652 -8.80 -57.48 20.71
CA VAL A 652 -10.24 -57.45 21.03
C VAL A 652 -10.62 -56.15 21.72
N THR A 653 -9.74 -55.62 22.57
CA THR A 653 -9.93 -54.39 23.36
C THR A 653 -9.51 -53.12 22.61
N SER A 654 -8.83 -53.22 21.48
CA SER A 654 -8.55 -52.07 20.61
C SER A 654 -9.85 -51.41 20.11
N LYS A 655 -9.77 -50.10 19.88
CA LYS A 655 -10.87 -49.21 19.46
C LYS A 655 -10.54 -48.49 18.15
N VAL A 656 -9.76 -49.12 17.29
CA VAL A 656 -9.30 -48.58 16.00
C VAL A 656 -10.49 -48.33 15.07
N LEU A 657 -11.46 -49.26 15.00
CA LEU A 657 -12.64 -49.08 14.15
C LEU A 657 -13.53 -47.93 14.64
N LEU A 658 -13.64 -47.79 15.97
CA LEU A 658 -14.37 -46.68 16.60
C LEU A 658 -13.67 -45.34 16.36
N GLY A 659 -12.33 -45.30 16.49
CA GLY A 659 -11.52 -44.12 16.17
C GLY A 659 -11.63 -43.72 14.70
N LEU A 660 -11.58 -44.67 13.77
CA LEU A 660 -11.74 -44.42 12.33
C LEU A 660 -13.12 -43.85 12.04
N SER A 661 -14.16 -44.44 12.64
CA SER A 661 -15.52 -43.97 12.47
C SER A 661 -15.74 -42.58 13.07
N GLY A 662 -15.06 -42.25 14.18
CA GLY A 662 -15.05 -40.90 14.77
C GLY A 662 -14.45 -39.86 13.82
N VAL A 663 -13.28 -40.14 13.23
CA VAL A 663 -12.66 -39.24 12.23
C VAL A 663 -13.55 -39.09 10.98
N LEU A 664 -14.20 -40.17 10.53
CA LEU A 664 -15.15 -40.09 9.41
C LEU A 664 -16.39 -39.25 9.75
N ILE A 665 -16.90 -39.31 10.97
CA ILE A 665 -18.02 -38.46 11.42
C ILE A 665 -17.64 -36.98 11.35
N VAL A 666 -16.44 -36.62 11.83
CA VAL A 666 -15.92 -35.25 11.74
C VAL A 666 -15.74 -34.82 10.29
N ALA A 667 -15.17 -35.68 9.43
CA ALA A 667 -15.04 -35.36 8.01
C ALA A 667 -16.40 -35.11 7.35
N PHE A 668 -17.40 -35.93 7.69
CA PHE A 668 -18.76 -35.79 7.21
C PHE A 668 -19.49 -34.54 7.74
N SER A 669 -19.24 -34.10 8.98
CA SER A 669 -19.81 -32.85 9.49
C SER A 669 -19.25 -31.63 8.75
N VAL A 670 -17.95 -31.63 8.45
CA VAL A 670 -17.28 -30.56 7.70
C VAL A 670 -17.78 -30.52 6.24
N LEU A 671 -17.78 -31.67 5.55
CA LEU A 671 -18.30 -31.77 4.18
C LEU A 671 -19.80 -31.44 4.09
N GLY A 672 -20.58 -31.88 5.09
CA GLY A 672 -22.00 -31.56 5.19
C GLY A 672 -22.25 -30.08 5.42
N SER A 673 -21.43 -29.41 6.24
CA SER A 673 -21.48 -27.95 6.44
C SER A 673 -21.16 -27.20 5.14
N MET A 674 -20.11 -27.62 4.43
CA MET A 674 -19.75 -27.04 3.13
C MET A 674 -20.86 -27.22 2.09
N GLY A 675 -21.45 -28.41 2.00
CA GLY A 675 -22.56 -28.69 1.11
C GLY A 675 -23.81 -27.86 1.44
N LEU A 676 -24.17 -27.75 2.72
CA LEU A 676 -25.32 -26.97 3.16
C LEU A 676 -25.14 -25.48 2.83
N CYS A 677 -23.98 -24.90 3.16
CA CYS A 677 -23.69 -23.49 2.87
C CYS A 677 -23.62 -23.21 1.36
N SER A 678 -23.10 -24.15 0.57
CA SER A 678 -23.05 -24.04 -0.89
C SER A 678 -24.45 -24.03 -1.53
N VAL A 679 -25.42 -24.80 -0.99
CA VAL A 679 -26.83 -24.76 -1.45
C VAL A 679 -27.46 -23.38 -1.25
N PHE A 680 -27.10 -22.68 -0.18
CA PHE A 680 -27.51 -21.29 0.07
C PHE A 680 -26.74 -20.26 -0.77
N GLY A 681 -25.85 -20.69 -1.66
CA GLY A 681 -25.09 -19.81 -2.55
C GLY A 681 -23.92 -19.09 -1.87
N VAL A 682 -23.50 -19.53 -0.68
CA VAL A 682 -22.32 -18.96 -0.02
C VAL A 682 -21.07 -19.56 -0.64
N LYS A 683 -20.21 -18.71 -1.20
CA LYS A 683 -18.91 -19.12 -1.76
C LYS A 683 -17.99 -19.59 -0.64
N SER A 684 -17.24 -20.65 -0.91
CA SER A 684 -16.24 -21.18 0.02
C SER A 684 -14.90 -20.47 -0.18
N THR A 685 -14.03 -20.54 0.82
CA THR A 685 -12.68 -19.97 0.80
C THR A 685 -11.68 -21.07 1.10
N LEU A 686 -10.43 -20.86 0.70
CA LEU A 686 -9.39 -21.85 0.95
C LEU A 686 -9.12 -22.09 2.44
N ILE A 687 -9.14 -21.02 3.25
CA ILE A 687 -8.91 -21.06 4.70
C ILE A 687 -9.85 -22.06 5.40
N ILE A 688 -11.08 -22.21 4.89
CA ILE A 688 -12.08 -23.13 5.42
C ILE A 688 -11.66 -24.59 5.23
N VAL A 689 -11.14 -24.95 4.06
CA VAL A 689 -10.71 -26.32 3.75
C VAL A 689 -9.53 -26.73 4.63
N GLU A 690 -8.67 -25.77 4.96
CA GLU A 690 -7.49 -25.99 5.79
C GLU A 690 -7.81 -26.03 7.29
N VAL A 691 -8.41 -24.98 7.84
CA VAL A 691 -8.46 -24.76 9.31
C VAL A 691 -9.66 -25.43 9.98
N ILE A 692 -10.85 -25.41 9.35
CA ILE A 692 -12.09 -25.90 9.98
C ILE A 692 -11.99 -27.39 10.36
N PRO A 693 -11.51 -28.31 9.49
CA PRO A 693 -11.52 -29.71 9.88
C PRO A 693 -10.55 -30.02 11.05
N PHE A 694 -9.50 -29.21 11.30
CA PHE A 694 -8.70 -29.32 12.53
C PHE A 694 -9.45 -28.86 13.77
N LEU A 695 -10.15 -27.73 13.66
CA LEU A 695 -10.93 -27.17 14.76
C LEU A 695 -12.03 -28.14 15.19
N VAL A 696 -12.81 -28.64 14.23
CA VAL A 696 -13.92 -29.58 14.50
C VAL A 696 -13.38 -30.92 14.98
N LEU A 697 -12.23 -31.38 14.47
CA LEU A 697 -11.59 -32.60 14.99
C LEU A 697 -11.18 -32.44 16.47
N ALA A 698 -10.61 -31.30 16.86
CA ALA A 698 -10.21 -31.07 18.24
C ALA A 698 -11.42 -31.10 19.21
N VAL A 699 -12.50 -30.42 18.86
CA VAL A 699 -13.76 -30.44 19.64
C VAL A 699 -14.35 -31.84 19.67
N GLY A 700 -14.45 -32.49 18.51
CA GLY A 700 -15.13 -33.77 18.41
C GLY A 700 -14.42 -34.91 19.12
N VAL A 701 -13.09 -34.93 19.10
CA VAL A 701 -12.29 -35.93 19.82
C VAL A 701 -12.48 -35.82 21.33
N ASP A 702 -12.58 -34.61 21.88
CA ASP A 702 -12.82 -34.41 23.31
C ASP A 702 -14.17 -35.01 23.71
N ASN A 703 -15.24 -34.64 23.01
CA ASN A 703 -16.59 -35.18 23.25
C ASN A 703 -16.64 -36.71 23.14
N MET A 704 -16.00 -37.29 22.12
CA MET A 704 -15.91 -38.74 21.93
C MET A 704 -15.18 -39.42 23.09
N CYS A 705 -14.06 -38.86 23.54
CA CYS A 705 -13.27 -39.41 24.66
C CYS A 705 -14.03 -39.35 25.99
N ILE A 706 -14.70 -38.23 26.28
CA ILE A 706 -15.50 -38.08 27.49
C ILE A 706 -16.64 -39.10 27.49
N LEU A 707 -17.34 -39.29 26.36
CA LEU A 707 -18.44 -40.25 26.25
C LEU A 707 -17.96 -41.70 26.42
N VAL A 708 -16.87 -42.09 25.77
CA VAL A 708 -16.30 -43.44 25.89
C VAL A 708 -15.86 -43.72 27.32
N ASN A 709 -15.19 -42.76 27.97
CA ASN A 709 -14.74 -42.89 29.35
C ASN A 709 -15.93 -42.94 30.33
N ALA A 710 -16.99 -42.18 30.10
CA ALA A 710 -18.22 -42.24 30.89
C ALA A 710 -18.88 -43.62 30.82
N LEU A 711 -18.96 -44.20 29.62
CA LEU A 711 -19.49 -45.56 29.45
C LEU A 711 -18.60 -46.61 30.12
N LYS A 712 -17.27 -46.47 30.04
CA LYS A 712 -16.32 -47.38 30.70
C LYS A 712 -16.43 -47.38 32.23
N ARG A 713 -16.96 -46.31 32.85
CA ARG A 713 -17.15 -46.15 34.30
C ARG A 713 -18.45 -46.73 34.83
N GLN A 714 -19.45 -46.99 33.96
CA GLN A 714 -20.75 -47.51 34.39
C GLN A 714 -20.66 -48.97 34.88
N ASP A 715 -21.59 -49.38 35.75
CA ASP A 715 -21.61 -50.73 36.32
C ASP A 715 -21.86 -51.81 35.24
N LEU A 716 -20.99 -52.83 35.22
CA LEU A 716 -21.04 -53.97 34.32
C LEU A 716 -22.23 -54.90 34.58
N ASN A 717 -22.93 -54.77 35.71
CA ASN A 717 -24.10 -55.59 36.03
C ASN A 717 -25.39 -55.18 35.28
N LEU A 718 -25.40 -53.98 34.67
CA LEU A 718 -26.56 -53.46 33.92
C LEU A 718 -26.53 -53.91 32.45
N ASN A 719 -27.67 -53.91 31.75
CA ASN A 719 -27.70 -54.15 30.30
C ASN A 719 -26.96 -53.05 29.53
N LEU A 720 -26.35 -53.37 28.39
CA LEU A 720 -25.57 -52.42 27.58
C LEU A 720 -26.37 -51.17 27.22
N GLU A 721 -27.64 -51.34 26.84
CA GLU A 721 -28.54 -50.24 26.46
C GLU A 721 -28.80 -49.29 27.63
N ALA A 722 -28.99 -49.83 28.84
CA ALA A 722 -29.16 -49.03 30.05
C ALA A 722 -27.85 -48.34 30.47
N ARG A 723 -26.69 -48.98 30.29
CA ARG A 723 -25.38 -48.36 30.54
C ARG A 723 -25.13 -47.16 29.62
N VAL A 724 -25.46 -47.29 28.33
CA VAL A 724 -25.36 -46.18 27.36
C VAL A 724 -26.30 -45.04 27.73
N GLY A 725 -27.55 -45.36 28.12
CA GLY A 725 -28.50 -44.37 28.63
C GLY A 725 -27.98 -43.60 29.85
N LEU A 726 -27.48 -44.30 30.86
CA LEU A 726 -26.93 -43.67 32.08
C LEU A 726 -25.67 -42.85 31.81
N ALA A 727 -24.76 -43.34 30.95
CA ALA A 727 -23.57 -42.59 30.55
C ALA A 727 -23.94 -41.28 29.81
N LEU A 728 -24.93 -41.33 28.93
CA LEU A 728 -25.42 -40.14 28.22
C LEU A 728 -26.17 -39.19 29.16
N ALA A 729 -26.84 -39.71 30.20
CA ALA A 729 -27.50 -38.90 31.22
C ALA A 729 -26.52 -38.11 32.10
N GLU A 730 -25.35 -38.68 32.37
CA GLU A 730 -24.27 -38.07 33.16
C GLU A 730 -23.51 -36.99 32.37
N VAL A 731 -23.22 -37.24 31.08
CA VAL A 731 -22.29 -36.41 30.30
C VAL A 731 -22.96 -35.60 29.18
N GLY A 732 -24.07 -36.08 28.62
CA GLY A 732 -24.81 -35.44 27.54
C GLY A 732 -25.18 -33.97 27.80
N PRO A 733 -25.66 -33.60 29.00
CA PRO A 733 -25.89 -32.20 29.39
C PRO A 733 -24.64 -31.31 29.19
N SER A 734 -23.48 -31.76 29.67
CA SER A 734 -22.22 -31.01 29.59
C SER A 734 -21.71 -30.85 28.17
N ILE A 735 -21.75 -31.92 27.36
CA ILE A 735 -21.36 -31.89 25.93
C ILE A 735 -22.25 -30.91 25.15
N THR A 736 -23.55 -30.92 25.44
CA THR A 736 -24.52 -30.03 24.78
C THR A 736 -24.28 -28.58 25.14
N LEU A 737 -24.00 -28.27 26.41
CA LEU A 737 -23.69 -26.91 26.84
C LEU A 737 -22.40 -26.39 26.16
N ALA A 738 -21.34 -27.20 26.14
CA ALA A 738 -20.08 -26.84 25.51
C ALA A 738 -20.27 -26.58 24.00
N SER A 739 -20.89 -27.52 23.29
CA SER A 739 -21.13 -27.41 21.84
C SER A 739 -22.05 -26.22 21.50
N LEU A 740 -23.08 -25.97 22.31
CA LEU A 740 -23.96 -24.81 22.12
C LEU A 740 -23.21 -23.49 22.35
N ALA A 741 -22.35 -23.42 23.37
CA ALA A 741 -21.54 -22.23 23.63
C ALA A 741 -20.58 -21.94 22.47
N GLU A 742 -19.96 -22.97 21.90
CA GLU A 742 -19.09 -22.86 20.72
C GLU A 742 -19.87 -22.41 19.47
N VAL A 743 -21.02 -23.03 19.19
CA VAL A 743 -21.88 -22.63 18.06
C VAL A 743 -22.32 -21.18 18.20
N LEU A 744 -22.70 -20.73 19.39
CA LEU A 744 -23.08 -19.33 19.64
C LEU A 744 -21.89 -18.39 19.50
N ALA A 745 -20.70 -18.79 19.95
CA ALA A 745 -19.48 -18.00 19.80
C ALA A 745 -19.10 -17.81 18.32
N PHE A 746 -19.11 -18.88 17.52
CA PHE A 746 -18.88 -18.78 16.07
C PHE A 746 -20.01 -18.04 15.35
N ALA A 747 -21.27 -18.22 15.75
CA ALA A 747 -22.38 -17.46 15.19
C ALA A 747 -22.22 -15.95 15.43
N VAL A 748 -21.73 -15.54 16.60
CA VAL A 748 -21.38 -14.13 16.86
C VAL A 748 -20.24 -13.64 15.94
N GLY A 749 -19.24 -14.49 15.68
CA GLY A 749 -18.16 -14.19 14.74
C GLY A 749 -18.63 -13.88 13.31
N SER A 750 -19.81 -14.39 12.91
CA SER A 750 -20.41 -14.11 11.60
C SER A 750 -20.91 -12.66 11.42
N PHE A 751 -21.00 -11.87 12.50
CA PHE A 751 -21.33 -10.44 12.42
C PHE A 751 -20.14 -9.55 12.10
N THR A 752 -18.93 -10.11 12.03
CA THR A 752 -17.75 -9.35 11.61
C THR A 752 -17.92 -8.82 10.18
N PRO A 753 -17.52 -7.57 9.90
CA PRO A 753 -17.69 -6.97 8.57
C PRO A 753 -16.79 -7.63 7.51
N MET A 754 -15.69 -8.24 7.94
CA MET A 754 -14.71 -8.87 7.06
C MET A 754 -15.23 -10.20 6.48
N PRO A 755 -15.36 -10.34 5.13
CA PRO A 755 -16.01 -11.49 4.51
C PRO A 755 -15.36 -12.83 4.84
N ALA A 756 -14.03 -12.92 4.80
CA ALA A 756 -13.31 -14.16 5.11
C ALA A 756 -13.63 -14.67 6.53
N CYS A 757 -13.58 -13.80 7.55
CA CYS A 757 -13.91 -14.16 8.93
C CYS A 757 -15.40 -14.48 9.11
N LYS A 758 -16.28 -13.75 8.42
CA LYS A 758 -17.73 -13.97 8.46
C LYS A 758 -18.11 -15.34 7.91
N VAL A 759 -17.61 -15.68 6.72
CA VAL A 759 -17.87 -16.97 6.07
C VAL A 759 -17.21 -18.10 6.86
N PHE A 760 -15.96 -17.94 7.30
CA PHE A 760 -15.29 -18.90 8.18
C PHE A 760 -16.10 -19.20 9.44
N SER A 761 -16.56 -18.16 10.13
CA SER A 761 -17.35 -18.29 11.36
C SER A 761 -18.69 -18.97 11.13
N LEU A 762 -19.37 -18.67 10.01
CA LEU A 762 -20.62 -19.33 9.63
C LEU A 762 -20.42 -20.83 9.37
N PHE A 763 -19.39 -21.20 8.59
CA PHE A 763 -19.09 -22.60 8.27
C PHE A 763 -18.68 -23.37 9.53
N ALA A 764 -17.90 -22.76 10.42
CA ALA A 764 -17.49 -23.35 11.70
C ALA A 764 -18.70 -23.59 12.62
N ALA A 765 -19.62 -22.62 12.75
CA ALA A 765 -20.83 -22.77 13.55
C ALA A 765 -21.70 -23.94 13.05
N VAL A 766 -21.91 -24.05 11.74
CA VAL A 766 -22.67 -25.15 11.14
C VAL A 766 -21.93 -26.49 11.27
N ALA A 767 -20.60 -26.50 11.11
CA ALA A 767 -19.81 -27.72 11.21
C ALA A 767 -19.80 -28.28 12.64
N VAL A 768 -19.59 -27.44 13.66
CA VAL A 768 -19.65 -27.85 15.07
C VAL A 768 -21.08 -28.30 15.45
N LEU A 769 -22.11 -27.63 14.94
CA LEU A 769 -23.50 -28.05 15.16
C LEU A 769 -23.78 -29.43 14.56
N LEU A 770 -23.37 -29.67 13.32
CA LEU A 770 -23.52 -30.97 12.66
C LEU A 770 -22.69 -32.05 13.35
N ASP A 771 -21.48 -31.72 13.80
CA ASP A 771 -20.60 -32.61 14.55
C ASP A 771 -21.25 -33.05 15.88
N TYR A 772 -21.79 -32.11 16.66
CA TYR A 772 -22.56 -32.41 17.87
C TYR A 772 -23.75 -33.34 17.60
N LEU A 773 -24.54 -33.05 16.55
CA LEU A 773 -25.70 -33.87 16.19
C LEU A 773 -25.30 -35.30 15.78
N LEU A 774 -24.22 -35.44 15.01
CA LEU A 774 -23.70 -36.75 14.61
C LEU A 774 -23.06 -37.50 15.79
N GLN A 775 -22.47 -36.80 16.76
CA GLN A 775 -21.91 -37.41 17.96
C GLN A 775 -22.98 -37.98 18.89
N ILE A 776 -24.02 -37.20 19.19
CA ILE A 776 -25.09 -37.65 20.10
C ILE A 776 -25.93 -38.79 19.49
N THR A 777 -25.92 -38.94 18.15
CA THR A 777 -26.70 -39.97 17.43
C THR A 777 -25.83 -41.08 16.86
N ALA A 778 -25.09 -40.82 15.78
CA ALA A 778 -24.31 -41.81 15.03
C ALA A 778 -23.14 -42.37 15.84
N PHE A 779 -22.40 -41.52 16.58
CA PHE A 779 -21.29 -42.00 17.40
C PHE A 779 -21.78 -42.82 18.60
N VAL A 780 -22.86 -42.43 19.28
CA VAL A 780 -23.49 -43.26 20.35
C VAL A 780 -23.95 -44.62 19.80
N ALA A 781 -24.52 -44.65 18.58
CA ALA A 781 -24.90 -45.90 17.92
C ALA A 781 -23.69 -46.80 17.61
N LEU A 782 -22.62 -46.22 17.06
CA LEU A 782 -21.36 -46.93 16.79
C LEU A 782 -20.68 -47.41 18.07
N LEU A 783 -20.70 -46.60 19.13
CA LEU A 783 -20.22 -46.96 20.46
C LEU A 783 -20.96 -48.17 21.01
N THR A 784 -22.29 -48.19 20.88
CA THR A 784 -23.12 -49.34 21.28
C THR A 784 -22.74 -50.60 20.50
N LEU A 785 -22.55 -50.49 19.18
CA LEU A 785 -22.15 -51.62 18.34
C LEU A 785 -20.74 -52.13 18.68
N ASP A 786 -19.80 -51.23 18.97
CA ASP A 786 -18.43 -51.58 19.31
C ASP A 786 -18.33 -52.23 20.70
N PHE A 787 -19.09 -51.76 21.70
CA PHE A 787 -19.17 -52.45 22.99
C PHE A 787 -19.87 -53.82 22.87
N ARG A 788 -20.92 -53.94 22.06
CA ARG A 788 -21.56 -55.24 21.76
C ARG A 788 -20.58 -56.19 21.05
N ARG A 789 -19.74 -55.69 20.14
CA ARG A 789 -18.64 -56.46 19.51
C ARG A 789 -17.65 -56.93 20.57
N SER A 790 -17.20 -56.04 21.45
CA SER A 790 -16.21 -56.32 22.48
C SER A 790 -16.70 -57.36 23.50
N GLU A 791 -17.97 -57.27 23.94
CA GLU A 791 -18.59 -58.28 24.81
C GLU A 791 -18.73 -59.66 24.13
N SER A 792 -18.79 -59.70 22.79
CA SER A 792 -18.85 -60.95 22.00
C SER A 792 -17.49 -61.58 21.64
N GLY A 793 -16.36 -61.02 22.12
CA GLY A 793 -15.02 -61.59 21.91
C GLY A 793 -14.49 -61.51 20.47
N ARG A 794 -14.99 -60.59 19.65
CA ARG A 794 -14.59 -60.43 18.23
C ARG A 794 -13.45 -59.43 18.06
N VAL A 795 -12.54 -59.69 17.13
CA VAL A 795 -11.41 -58.79 16.79
C VAL A 795 -11.94 -57.48 16.18
N ASP A 796 -11.28 -56.35 16.49
CA ASP A 796 -11.70 -55.00 16.12
C ASP A 796 -11.61 -54.72 14.60
N CYS A 797 -10.41 -54.80 14.01
CA CYS A 797 -10.20 -54.52 12.59
C CYS A 797 -10.83 -55.55 11.64
N PHE A 798 -11.07 -56.77 12.12
CA PHE A 798 -11.70 -57.86 11.36
C PHE A 798 -12.83 -58.50 12.19
N PRO A 799 -14.03 -57.87 12.23
CA PRO A 799 -15.15 -58.31 13.07
C PRO A 799 -15.68 -59.72 12.77
N CYS A 800 -15.22 -60.34 11.67
CA CYS A 800 -15.56 -61.70 11.26
C CYS A 800 -14.77 -62.78 12.02
N LEU A 801 -13.72 -62.42 12.75
CA LEU A 801 -12.89 -63.36 13.53
C LEU A 801 -13.27 -63.29 15.02
N SER A 802 -13.72 -64.40 15.58
CA SER A 802 -13.94 -64.57 17.02
C SER A 802 -12.70 -65.20 17.66
N VAL A 803 -12.26 -64.65 18.80
CA VAL A 803 -11.26 -65.31 19.65
C VAL A 803 -12.03 -66.03 20.74
N GLU A 804 -11.98 -67.36 20.77
CA GLU A 804 -12.44 -68.13 21.92
C GLU A 804 -11.49 -67.84 23.08
N VAL A 805 -12.01 -67.18 24.11
CA VAL A 805 -11.31 -67.02 25.39
C VAL A 805 -11.68 -68.26 26.19
N ASP A 806 -10.75 -69.20 26.33
CA ASP A 806 -10.94 -70.38 27.17
C ASP A 806 -11.34 -69.95 28.60
N GLU A 807 -12.49 -70.46 29.04
CA GLU A 807 -13.00 -70.31 30.40
C GLU A 807 -12.03 -70.98 31.38
N LEU A 808 -11.27 -70.18 32.12
CA LEU A 808 -10.59 -70.62 33.33
C LEU A 808 -11.24 -69.96 34.55
N ASP A 809 -11.85 -70.84 35.35
CA ASP A 809 -12.28 -70.74 36.75
C ASP A 809 -13.63 -70.10 37.10
N ASP A 810 -14.66 -70.95 37.05
CA ASP A 810 -15.77 -71.00 38.01
C ASP A 810 -15.24 -71.19 39.44
N THR A 811 -14.90 -70.10 40.13
CA THR A 811 -14.85 -70.10 41.60
C THR A 811 -15.57 -68.88 42.18
N PRO A 812 -16.26 -69.00 43.34
CA PRO A 812 -17.03 -67.91 43.95
C PRO A 812 -16.18 -66.71 44.41
N TYR A 813 -14.84 -66.84 44.33
CA TYR A 813 -13.87 -65.80 44.64
C TYR A 813 -13.52 -64.93 43.41
N GLY A 814 -13.83 -65.38 42.19
CA GLY A 814 -13.57 -64.67 40.93
C GLY A 814 -14.55 -63.53 40.61
N SER A 815 -15.76 -63.57 41.17
CA SER A 815 -16.79 -62.55 40.96
C SER A 815 -16.43 -61.18 41.57
N ARG A 816 -15.61 -61.15 42.65
CA ARG A 816 -15.09 -59.89 43.21
C ARG A 816 -13.98 -59.25 42.38
N ARG A 817 -13.21 -60.03 41.60
CA ARG A 817 -12.10 -59.50 40.79
C ARG A 817 -12.53 -58.87 39.48
N ARG A 818 -13.69 -59.27 38.92
CA ARG A 818 -14.25 -58.65 37.71
C ARG A 818 -14.78 -57.22 37.96
N GLN A 819 -14.97 -56.85 39.23
CA GLN A 819 -15.58 -55.59 39.66
C GLN A 819 -14.56 -54.44 39.86
N GLN A 820 -13.26 -54.73 39.88
CA GLN A 820 -12.20 -53.72 39.95
C GLN A 820 -11.39 -53.71 38.65
N ARG A 821 -11.93 -53.04 37.62
CA ARG A 821 -11.10 -52.54 36.52
C ARG A 821 -10.11 -51.57 37.17
N GLU A 822 -8.83 -51.93 37.24
CA GLU A 822 -7.84 -51.04 37.86
C GLU A 822 -7.90 -49.66 37.20
N PRO A 823 -7.89 -48.56 37.99
CA PRO A 823 -7.98 -47.22 37.43
C PRO A 823 -6.81 -47.01 36.47
N GLY A 824 -7.11 -46.53 35.25
CA GLY A 824 -6.09 -46.27 34.24
C GLY A 824 -4.97 -45.37 34.76
N PHE A 825 -3.77 -45.53 34.20
CA PHE A 825 -2.55 -44.83 34.64
C PHE A 825 -2.75 -43.32 34.87
N LEU A 826 -3.44 -42.64 33.94
CA LEU A 826 -3.73 -41.21 34.04
C LEU A 826 -4.58 -40.86 35.28
N LEU A 827 -5.62 -41.63 35.56
CA LEU A 827 -6.50 -41.38 36.71
C LEU A 827 -5.75 -41.60 38.02
N ASN A 828 -4.88 -42.61 38.07
CA ASN A 828 -4.04 -42.89 39.22
C ASN A 828 -3.00 -41.76 39.46
N TYR A 829 -2.39 -41.25 38.38
CA TYR A 829 -1.50 -40.09 38.43
C TYR A 829 -2.22 -38.83 38.93
N MET A 830 -3.39 -38.51 38.35
CA MET A 830 -4.17 -37.33 38.71
C MET A 830 -4.64 -37.38 40.18
N LYS A 831 -5.11 -38.54 40.64
CA LYS A 831 -5.63 -38.71 42.00
C LYS A 831 -4.54 -38.75 43.06
N ASN A 832 -3.44 -39.46 42.82
CA ASN A 832 -2.44 -39.73 43.85
C ASN A 832 -1.27 -38.73 43.87
N TYR A 833 -0.96 -38.09 42.74
CA TYR A 833 0.19 -37.18 42.63
C TYR A 833 -0.25 -35.75 42.30
N HIS A 834 -0.99 -35.54 41.20
CA HIS A 834 -1.25 -34.19 40.70
C HIS A 834 -2.21 -33.39 41.60
N ALA A 835 -3.37 -33.95 41.97
CA ALA A 835 -4.36 -33.27 42.80
C ALA A 835 -3.86 -32.99 44.24
N PRO A 836 -3.17 -33.92 44.93
CA PRO A 836 -2.58 -33.63 46.23
C PRO A 836 -1.50 -32.54 46.17
N PHE A 837 -0.67 -32.54 45.12
CA PHE A 837 0.35 -31.51 44.90
C PHE A 837 -0.27 -30.12 44.71
N LEU A 838 -1.33 -29.99 43.90
CA LEU A 838 -2.01 -28.72 43.66
C LEU A 838 -2.79 -28.21 44.89
N ARG A 839 -3.16 -29.11 45.82
CA ARG A 839 -3.88 -28.75 47.05
C ARG A 839 -2.98 -28.12 48.12
N ILE A 840 -1.65 -28.23 48.01
CA ILE A 840 -0.70 -27.59 48.92
C ILE A 840 -0.91 -26.08 48.86
N PRO A 841 -1.16 -25.38 49.99
CA PRO A 841 -1.54 -23.97 49.99
C PRO A 841 -0.47 -23.07 49.36
N ALA A 842 0.82 -23.37 49.57
CA ALA A 842 1.93 -22.67 48.94
C ALA A 842 1.94 -22.83 47.41
N VAL A 843 1.67 -24.05 46.89
CA VAL A 843 1.58 -24.32 45.45
C VAL A 843 0.38 -23.60 44.85
N LYS A 844 -0.78 -23.62 45.51
CA LYS A 844 -1.98 -22.89 45.07
C LYS A 844 -1.75 -21.38 45.01
N ALA A 845 -1.12 -20.80 46.03
CA ALA A 845 -0.78 -19.37 46.06
C ALA A 845 0.20 -19.01 44.93
N PHE A 846 1.22 -19.85 44.69
CA PHE A 846 2.16 -19.67 43.59
C PHE A 846 1.50 -19.73 42.21
N VAL A 847 0.61 -20.70 41.98
CA VAL A 847 -0.15 -20.83 40.73
C VAL A 847 -1.00 -19.59 40.49
N VAL A 848 -1.78 -19.16 41.49
CA VAL A 848 -2.63 -17.95 41.39
C VAL A 848 -1.78 -16.71 41.10
N ALA A 849 -0.67 -16.52 41.83
CA ALA A 849 0.25 -15.40 41.60
C ALA A 849 0.82 -15.41 40.16
N THR A 850 1.21 -16.58 39.65
CA THR A 850 1.76 -16.73 38.30
C THR A 850 0.73 -16.37 37.23
N PHE A 851 -0.51 -16.87 37.33
CA PHE A 851 -1.57 -16.56 36.37
C PHE A 851 -1.96 -15.07 36.39
N PHE A 852 -2.06 -14.43 37.56
CA PHE A 852 -2.29 -12.99 37.64
C PHE A 852 -1.09 -12.19 37.10
N GLY A 853 0.14 -12.65 37.34
CA GLY A 853 1.34 -12.04 36.75
C GLY A 853 1.32 -12.10 35.22
N LEU A 854 0.97 -13.24 34.64
CA LEU A 854 0.79 -13.41 33.19
C LEU A 854 -0.34 -12.53 32.65
N LEU A 855 -1.47 -12.42 33.36
CA LEU A 855 -2.60 -11.57 32.99
C LEU A 855 -2.20 -10.09 32.95
N PHE A 856 -1.60 -9.56 34.02
CA PHE A 856 -1.20 -8.15 34.09
C PHE A 856 -0.09 -7.82 33.08
N THR A 857 0.84 -8.74 32.87
CA THR A 857 1.88 -8.60 31.83
C THR A 857 1.25 -8.54 30.44
N SER A 858 0.26 -9.40 30.16
CA SER A 858 -0.46 -9.40 28.89
C SER A 858 -1.19 -8.06 28.68
N ILE A 859 -1.95 -7.58 29.67
CA ILE A 859 -2.65 -6.29 29.61
C ILE A 859 -1.67 -5.13 29.37
N ALA A 860 -0.48 -5.17 29.98
CA ALA A 860 0.54 -4.15 29.79
C ALA A 860 1.16 -4.14 28.38
N ILE A 861 1.17 -5.27 27.67
CA ILE A 861 1.77 -5.41 26.33
C ILE A 861 0.75 -5.18 25.20
N ILE A 862 -0.56 -5.38 25.43
CA ILE A 862 -1.62 -5.19 24.41
C ILE A 862 -1.48 -3.88 23.60
N PRO A 863 -1.19 -2.70 24.19
CA PRO A 863 -1.07 -1.46 23.41
C PRO A 863 0.11 -1.43 22.43
N ARG A 864 1.07 -2.36 22.54
CA ARG A 864 2.22 -2.46 21.63
C ARG A 864 1.97 -3.35 20.42
N ILE A 865 0.77 -3.92 20.30
CA ILE A 865 0.41 -4.74 19.15
C ILE A 865 0.32 -3.80 17.93
N SER A 866 1.22 -3.99 16.97
CA SER A 866 1.15 -3.32 15.68
C SER A 866 -0.06 -3.81 14.91
N VAL A 867 -0.80 -2.88 14.31
CA VAL A 867 -1.94 -3.19 13.46
C VAL A 867 -1.45 -3.42 12.03
N GLY A 868 -1.98 -4.46 11.39
CA GLY A 868 -1.70 -4.76 10.00
C GLY A 868 -1.25 -6.20 9.74
N LEU A 869 -1.40 -6.63 8.49
CA LEU A 869 -0.80 -7.84 7.93
C LEU A 869 0.22 -7.49 6.84
N ASP A 870 1.50 -7.79 7.07
CA ASP A 870 2.55 -7.60 6.06
C ASP A 870 2.32 -8.59 4.91
N GLN A 871 2.29 -8.09 3.68
CA GLN A 871 2.04 -8.86 2.47
C GLN A 871 3.05 -10.02 2.32
N LYS A 872 4.28 -9.81 2.79
CA LYS A 872 5.35 -10.81 2.72
C LYS A 872 5.07 -12.05 3.57
N ILE A 873 4.28 -11.94 4.64
CA ILE A 873 3.99 -13.06 5.56
C ILE A 873 3.01 -14.06 4.92
N VAL A 874 2.15 -13.59 4.02
CA VAL A 874 1.12 -14.41 3.37
C VAL A 874 1.68 -15.23 2.21
N LEU A 875 2.84 -14.85 1.69
CA LEU A 875 3.48 -15.49 0.56
C LEU A 875 4.41 -16.63 1.01
N PRO A 876 4.58 -17.68 0.16
CA PRO A 876 5.57 -18.72 0.39
C PRO A 876 6.96 -18.13 0.67
N ARG A 877 7.74 -18.77 1.55
CA ARG A 877 9.10 -18.31 1.88
C ARG A 877 10.07 -18.43 0.71
N ASP A 878 9.78 -19.31 -0.24
CA ASP A 878 10.56 -19.53 -1.48
C ASP A 878 10.01 -18.73 -2.68
N SER A 879 8.99 -17.89 -2.47
CA SER A 879 8.39 -17.08 -3.53
C SER A 879 9.33 -16.00 -4.04
N TYR A 880 9.34 -15.78 -5.37
CA TYR A 880 10.12 -14.71 -6.01
C TYR A 880 9.65 -13.31 -5.58
N LEU A 881 8.38 -13.18 -5.18
CA LEU A 881 7.80 -11.93 -4.70
C LEU A 881 8.45 -11.45 -3.38
N GLN A 882 9.04 -12.35 -2.60
CA GLN A 882 9.76 -11.98 -1.37
C GLN A 882 10.90 -11.00 -1.67
N GLY A 883 11.73 -11.33 -2.66
CA GLY A 883 12.85 -10.49 -3.09
C GLY A 883 12.39 -9.21 -3.80
N TYR A 884 11.27 -9.27 -4.52
CA TYR A 884 10.65 -8.10 -5.13
C TYR A 884 10.22 -7.06 -4.10
N PHE A 885 9.50 -7.44 -3.05
CA PHE A 885 9.08 -6.50 -1.99
C PHE A 885 10.24 -5.93 -1.17
N ASP A 886 11.31 -6.70 -0.96
CA ASP A 886 12.55 -6.18 -0.35
C ASP A 886 13.16 -5.07 -1.22
N ASN A 887 13.27 -5.32 -2.53
CA ASN A 887 13.86 -4.38 -3.47
C ASN A 887 13.00 -3.12 -3.68
N ILE A 888 11.67 -3.23 -3.64
CA ILE A 888 10.80 -2.04 -3.63
C ILE A 888 11.11 -1.17 -2.41
N THR A 889 11.11 -1.79 -1.22
CA THR A 889 11.30 -1.06 0.05
C THR A 889 12.68 -0.42 0.14
N GLU A 890 13.71 -1.06 -0.41
CA GLU A 890 15.08 -0.54 -0.40
C GLU A 890 15.30 0.55 -1.45
N TYR A 891 14.87 0.31 -2.70
CA TYR A 891 15.26 1.11 -3.86
C TYR A 891 14.22 2.12 -4.33
N LEU A 892 12.91 1.85 -4.21
CA LEU A 892 11.89 2.73 -4.76
C LEU A 892 11.79 4.02 -3.93
N ARG A 893 11.78 5.16 -4.63
CA ARG A 893 11.74 6.51 -4.03
C ARG A 893 10.47 7.29 -4.35
N VAL A 894 9.50 6.65 -4.98
CA VAL A 894 8.19 7.22 -5.31
C VAL A 894 7.10 6.35 -4.69
N GLY A 895 6.14 6.97 -4.01
CA GLY A 895 4.98 6.27 -3.47
C GLY A 895 3.90 6.01 -4.52
N PRO A 896 2.85 5.22 -4.18
CA PRO A 896 1.70 5.02 -5.06
C PRO A 896 1.01 6.35 -5.43
N PRO A 897 0.40 6.46 -6.63
CA PRO A 897 -0.39 7.62 -6.99
C PRO A 897 -1.66 7.72 -6.15
N VAL A 898 -2.10 8.95 -5.90
CA VAL A 898 -3.37 9.28 -5.23
C VAL A 898 -4.18 10.19 -6.12
N TYR A 899 -5.47 9.88 -6.27
CA TYR A 899 -6.41 10.60 -7.11
C TYR A 899 -7.44 11.29 -6.22
N PHE A 900 -7.50 12.62 -6.28
CA PHE A 900 -8.57 13.37 -5.62
C PHE A 900 -9.73 13.51 -6.60
N VAL A 901 -10.82 12.80 -6.32
CA VAL A 901 -11.97 12.70 -7.22
C VAL A 901 -13.06 13.64 -6.75
N VAL A 902 -13.57 14.47 -7.66
CA VAL A 902 -14.68 15.38 -7.45
C VAL A 902 -15.92 14.82 -8.14
N LYS A 903 -17.04 14.72 -7.41
CA LYS A 903 -18.31 14.20 -7.93
C LYS A 903 -19.30 15.30 -8.30
N ASP A 904 -20.03 15.07 -9.39
CA ASP A 904 -21.22 15.81 -9.85
C ASP A 904 -21.09 17.34 -9.72
N TYR A 905 -19.95 17.88 -10.18
CA TYR A 905 -19.64 19.28 -10.01
C TYR A 905 -19.89 20.07 -11.30
N ASN A 906 -20.47 21.26 -11.13
CA ASN A 906 -20.68 22.18 -12.24
C ASN A 906 -19.58 23.23 -12.30
N TYR A 907 -18.64 23.02 -13.22
CA TYR A 907 -17.51 23.90 -13.48
C TYR A 907 -17.93 25.18 -14.23
N SER A 908 -19.11 25.16 -14.86
CA SER A 908 -19.54 26.14 -15.86
C SER A 908 -20.45 27.26 -15.32
N ILE A 909 -21.13 27.08 -14.18
CA ILE A 909 -22.18 28.00 -13.66
C ILE A 909 -21.66 29.40 -13.23
N GLY A 910 -20.34 29.62 -13.15
CA GLY A 910 -19.74 30.95 -12.94
C GLY A 910 -18.30 30.88 -12.43
N SER A 911 -17.62 32.04 -12.38
CA SER A 911 -16.23 32.15 -11.94
C SER A 911 -16.00 31.61 -10.53
N ASN A 912 -16.95 31.82 -9.60
CA ASN A 912 -16.87 31.33 -8.22
C ASN A 912 -16.71 29.79 -8.13
N HIS A 913 -17.43 29.03 -8.94
CA HIS A 913 -17.32 27.57 -8.92
C HIS A 913 -15.96 27.09 -9.43
N THR A 914 -15.46 27.68 -10.51
CA THR A 914 -14.10 27.41 -11.01
C THR A 914 -13.04 27.80 -9.97
N ASN A 915 -13.21 28.95 -9.30
CA ASN A 915 -12.27 29.50 -8.33
C ASN A 915 -12.12 28.66 -7.05
N LYS A 916 -13.14 27.89 -6.68
CA LYS A 916 -13.06 26.93 -5.56
C LYS A 916 -12.16 25.72 -5.84
N LEU A 917 -11.85 25.41 -7.10
CA LEU A 917 -11.01 24.28 -7.46
C LEU A 917 -9.63 24.70 -7.97
N CYS A 918 -9.56 25.72 -8.82
CA CYS A 918 -8.33 26.11 -9.52
C CYS A 918 -7.22 26.66 -8.60
N SER A 919 -5.99 26.70 -9.12
CA SER A 919 -4.81 27.22 -8.41
C SER A 919 -4.06 28.30 -9.21
N ILE A 920 -4.69 28.93 -10.19
CA ILE A 920 -4.08 30.04 -10.93
C ILE A 920 -4.45 31.38 -10.30
N SER A 921 -3.90 32.49 -10.82
CA SER A 921 -4.29 33.83 -10.38
C SER A 921 -5.82 34.01 -10.36
N GLN A 922 -6.32 34.72 -9.35
CA GLN A 922 -7.74 34.99 -9.08
C GLN A 922 -8.58 33.78 -8.59
N CYS A 923 -7.98 32.62 -8.34
CA CYS A 923 -8.65 31.52 -7.63
C CYS A 923 -8.71 31.78 -6.11
N ASP A 924 -9.60 31.07 -5.42
CA ASP A 924 -9.74 31.20 -3.97
C ASP A 924 -8.48 30.67 -3.26
N PRO A 925 -7.99 31.33 -2.20
CA PRO A 925 -6.77 30.91 -1.49
C PRO A 925 -6.91 29.54 -0.80
N ASN A 926 -8.15 29.15 -0.47
CA ASN A 926 -8.51 27.86 0.12
C ASN A 926 -9.10 26.87 -0.90
N SER A 927 -8.85 27.08 -2.19
CA SER A 927 -9.30 26.16 -3.24
C SER A 927 -8.71 24.75 -3.08
N LEU A 928 -9.38 23.74 -3.64
CA LEU A 928 -8.96 22.34 -3.54
C LEU A 928 -7.48 22.13 -3.94
N LEU A 929 -7.07 22.68 -5.08
CA LEU A 929 -5.71 22.49 -5.57
C LEU A 929 -4.66 23.33 -4.85
N SER A 930 -5.03 24.51 -4.32
CA SER A 930 -4.15 25.27 -3.42
C SER A 930 -3.91 24.51 -2.11
N GLU A 931 -4.95 23.87 -1.57
CA GLU A 931 -4.88 23.03 -0.38
C GLU A 931 -3.99 21.80 -0.58
N ILE A 932 -4.09 21.13 -1.72
CA ILE A 932 -3.23 19.98 -2.05
C ILE A 932 -1.77 20.44 -2.21
N SER A 933 -1.54 21.55 -2.91
CA SER A 933 -0.19 22.11 -3.09
C SER A 933 0.43 22.49 -1.74
N ARG A 934 -0.38 23.01 -0.82
CA ARG A 934 0.03 23.30 0.56
C ARG A 934 0.34 22.02 1.35
N ALA A 935 -0.46 20.98 1.20
CA ALA A 935 -0.21 19.69 1.85
C ALA A 935 1.11 19.05 1.36
N ALA A 936 1.47 19.24 0.09
CA ALA A 936 2.73 18.76 -0.49
C ALA A 936 3.99 19.45 0.07
N LEU A 937 3.85 20.63 0.70
CA LEU A 937 4.98 21.31 1.37
C LEU A 937 5.39 20.63 2.69
N SER A 938 4.53 19.78 3.26
CA SER A 938 4.77 19.06 4.53
C SER A 938 4.59 17.54 4.39
N PRO A 939 5.39 16.86 3.54
CA PRO A 939 5.19 15.46 3.15
C PRO A 939 5.24 14.48 4.34
N GLU A 940 6.00 14.78 5.39
CA GLU A 940 6.13 13.94 6.60
C GLU A 940 4.82 13.75 7.37
N THR A 941 3.84 14.65 7.19
CA THR A 941 2.56 14.59 7.91
C THR A 941 1.37 14.37 7.00
N SER A 942 1.40 14.91 5.78
CA SER A 942 0.35 14.75 4.79
C SER A 942 0.49 13.47 3.98
N PHE A 943 1.69 12.87 3.94
CA PHE A 943 2.05 11.77 3.05
C PHE A 943 1.83 12.09 1.56
N ILE A 944 1.77 13.37 1.19
CA ILE A 944 1.66 13.85 -0.20
C ILE A 944 3.00 14.43 -0.59
N SER A 945 3.62 13.92 -1.66
CA SER A 945 4.98 14.32 -2.07
C SER A 945 5.00 15.39 -3.16
N ARG A 946 3.93 15.50 -3.96
CA ARG A 946 3.87 16.39 -5.14
C ARG A 946 2.58 17.20 -5.18
N PRO A 947 2.58 18.41 -5.79
CA PRO A 947 1.33 19.09 -6.14
C PRO A 947 0.50 18.22 -7.10
N ALA A 948 -0.81 18.45 -7.14
CA ALA A 948 -1.70 17.69 -8.01
C ALA A 948 -1.69 18.20 -9.46
N ALA A 949 -1.82 17.26 -10.39
CA ALA A 949 -2.05 17.52 -11.80
C ALA A 949 -3.46 18.05 -11.96
N SER A 950 -3.59 19.12 -12.73
CA SER A 950 -4.84 19.85 -12.88
C SER A 950 -5.14 20.12 -14.34
N TRP A 951 -6.05 19.31 -14.88
CA TRP A 951 -6.66 19.55 -16.18
C TRP A 951 -7.35 20.91 -16.24
N LEU A 952 -7.91 21.38 -15.12
CA LEU A 952 -8.62 22.65 -15.04
C LEU A 952 -7.66 23.84 -15.15
N ASP A 953 -6.54 23.81 -14.43
CA ASP A 953 -5.55 24.89 -14.51
C ASP A 953 -4.90 24.94 -15.90
N ASP A 954 -4.57 23.77 -16.46
CA ASP A 954 -3.99 23.69 -17.80
C ASP A 954 -4.98 24.10 -18.88
N PHE A 955 -6.26 23.78 -18.74
CA PHE A 955 -7.32 24.26 -19.61
C PHE A 955 -7.47 25.79 -19.57
N LEU A 956 -7.46 26.39 -18.38
CA LEU A 956 -7.58 27.83 -18.22
C LEU A 956 -6.35 28.58 -18.76
N VAL A 957 -5.15 28.01 -18.60
CA VAL A 957 -3.93 28.54 -19.20
C VAL A 957 -3.95 28.40 -20.73
N TRP A 958 -4.40 27.26 -21.25
CA TRP A 958 -4.53 27.00 -22.69
C TRP A 958 -5.52 27.96 -23.37
N LEU A 959 -6.60 28.32 -22.68
CA LEU A 959 -7.57 29.32 -23.13
C LEU A 959 -7.09 30.78 -23.05
N SER A 960 -6.04 31.05 -22.26
CA SER A 960 -5.60 32.41 -21.97
C SER A 960 -5.09 33.10 -23.23
N PRO A 961 -5.54 34.34 -23.52
CA PRO A 961 -5.06 35.09 -24.69
C PRO A 961 -3.56 35.45 -24.59
N ASN A 962 -2.98 35.41 -23.39
CA ASN A 962 -1.54 35.58 -23.20
C ASN A 962 -0.75 34.40 -23.79
N ALA A 963 -1.34 33.20 -23.81
CA ALA A 963 -0.77 32.00 -24.43
C ALA A 963 -1.20 31.92 -25.92
N PHE A 964 -0.84 32.94 -26.72
CA PHE A 964 -1.26 33.12 -28.12
C PHE A 964 -1.07 31.87 -29.01
N GLY A 965 -0.04 31.05 -28.75
CA GLY A 965 0.25 29.82 -29.51
C GLY A 965 -0.69 28.63 -29.24
N CYS A 966 -1.53 28.69 -28.22
CA CYS A 966 -2.32 27.54 -27.74
C CYS A 966 -3.73 27.47 -28.34
N CYS A 967 -4.71 28.22 -27.80
CA CYS A 967 -6.06 28.21 -28.34
C CYS A 967 -6.19 29.17 -29.53
N ARG A 968 -6.19 28.61 -30.74
CA ARG A 968 -6.36 29.33 -32.00
C ARG A 968 -7.61 28.87 -32.76
N LYS A 969 -8.17 29.79 -33.55
CA LYS A 969 -9.28 29.52 -34.45
C LYS A 969 -9.04 30.14 -35.82
N PHE A 970 -9.51 29.47 -36.86
CA PHE A 970 -9.63 30.04 -38.18
C PHE A 970 -10.72 31.14 -38.21
N PRO A 971 -10.69 32.06 -39.19
CA PRO A 971 -11.75 33.06 -39.36
C PRO A 971 -13.16 32.46 -39.49
N GLU A 972 -13.25 31.23 -40.01
CA GLU A 972 -14.49 30.44 -40.15
C GLU A 972 -15.00 29.89 -38.81
N GLY A 973 -14.20 29.96 -37.75
CA GLY A 973 -14.54 29.52 -36.40
C GLY A 973 -14.10 28.10 -36.04
N ASN A 974 -13.46 27.37 -36.95
CA ASN A 974 -12.91 26.04 -36.72
C ASN A 974 -11.60 26.07 -35.91
N TYR A 975 -11.27 24.95 -35.25
CA TYR A 975 -10.02 24.81 -34.49
C TYR A 975 -8.81 24.93 -35.42
N CYS A 976 -7.86 25.78 -35.06
CA CYS A 976 -6.57 25.91 -35.75
C CYS A 976 -5.47 25.31 -34.85
N PRO A 977 -4.78 24.25 -35.29
CA PRO A 977 -3.69 23.66 -34.51
C PRO A 977 -2.49 24.63 -34.40
N PRO A 978 -1.58 24.39 -33.44
CA PRO A 978 -0.28 25.06 -33.37
C PRO A 978 0.52 24.93 -34.69
N ASP A 979 1.42 25.89 -34.97
CA ASP A 979 2.13 25.93 -36.27
C ASP A 979 3.11 24.76 -36.44
N ASP A 980 3.52 24.12 -35.35
CA ASP A 980 4.36 22.92 -35.30
C ASP A 980 3.58 21.59 -35.41
N GLN A 981 2.25 21.63 -35.62
CA GLN A 981 1.39 20.45 -35.74
C GLN A 981 0.54 20.44 -37.04
N PRO A 982 1.07 19.94 -38.18
CA PRO A 982 0.28 19.73 -39.40
C PRO A 982 -0.68 18.51 -39.27
N PRO A 983 -1.81 18.47 -39.99
CA PRO A 983 -2.18 19.34 -41.11
C PRO A 983 -3.03 20.57 -40.73
N CYS A 984 -2.67 21.73 -41.31
CA CYS A 984 -3.30 23.03 -41.15
C CYS A 984 -4.50 23.25 -42.10
N CYS A 985 -5.56 22.44 -42.03
CA CYS A 985 -6.73 22.66 -42.89
C CYS A 985 -8.06 22.70 -42.14
N PRO A 986 -9.01 23.55 -42.58
CA PRO A 986 -10.40 23.46 -42.16
C PRO A 986 -11.03 22.13 -42.62
N GLU A 987 -12.00 21.61 -41.86
CA GLU A 987 -12.71 20.36 -42.18
C GLU A 987 -13.28 20.40 -43.61
N GLY A 988 -12.76 19.55 -44.51
CA GLY A 988 -13.30 19.35 -45.86
C GLY A 988 -12.35 19.59 -47.05
N GLU A 989 -11.10 20.02 -46.85
CA GLU A 989 -10.10 20.20 -47.91
C GLU A 989 -8.91 19.22 -47.80
N GLU A 990 -8.37 18.78 -48.95
CA GLU A 990 -7.17 17.92 -49.02
C GLU A 990 -5.89 18.75 -48.78
N CYS A 991 -5.14 18.42 -47.74
CA CYS A 991 -3.98 19.20 -47.29
C CYS A 991 -2.67 18.82 -47.99
N GLY A 992 -1.92 19.83 -48.44
CA GLY A 992 -0.50 19.71 -48.76
C GLY A 992 0.35 19.60 -47.48
N LEU A 993 1.41 18.80 -47.51
CA LEU A 993 2.21 18.40 -46.34
C LEU A 993 3.10 19.51 -45.73
N SER A 994 3.03 20.77 -46.17
CA SER A 994 4.09 21.76 -45.92
C SER A 994 3.66 23.22 -45.68
N ASP A 995 2.37 23.54 -45.60
CA ASP A 995 1.93 24.93 -45.40
C ASP A 995 1.69 25.25 -43.93
N THR A 996 2.32 26.33 -43.44
CA THR A 996 2.06 26.91 -42.11
C THR A 996 0.62 27.40 -42.01
N CYS A 997 0.02 27.32 -40.82
CA CYS A 997 -1.35 27.75 -40.55
C CYS A 997 -1.49 29.29 -40.72
N THR A 998 -1.63 29.74 -41.96
CA THR A 998 -1.85 31.16 -42.27
C THR A 998 -3.27 31.59 -41.89
N GLU A 999 -3.43 32.80 -41.34
CA GLU A 999 -4.70 33.44 -40.95
C GLU A 999 -5.41 32.98 -39.65
N CYS A 1000 -4.71 32.38 -38.68
CA CYS A 1000 -5.35 32.06 -37.38
C CYS A 1000 -5.35 33.23 -36.37
N THR A 1001 -6.42 33.30 -35.57
CA THR A 1001 -6.57 34.27 -34.46
C THR A 1001 -6.70 33.56 -33.12
N THR A 1002 -6.47 34.25 -32.01
CA THR A 1002 -6.72 33.67 -30.68
C THR A 1002 -8.20 33.34 -30.52
N CYS A 1003 -8.51 32.29 -29.75
CA CYS A 1003 -9.89 31.90 -29.48
C CYS A 1003 -10.71 33.06 -28.89
N PHE A 1004 -10.12 33.81 -27.96
CA PHE A 1004 -10.75 34.91 -27.22
C PHE A 1004 -9.81 36.11 -27.09
N LEU A 1005 -10.39 37.28 -26.87
CA LEU A 1005 -9.70 38.48 -26.39
C LEU A 1005 -9.88 38.61 -24.87
N GLN A 1006 -9.03 39.39 -24.20
CA GLN A 1006 -9.13 39.62 -22.76
C GLN A 1006 -10.48 40.25 -22.34
N SER A 1007 -11.11 41.02 -23.24
CA SER A 1007 -12.45 41.59 -23.04
C SER A 1007 -13.58 40.56 -23.05
N ASP A 1008 -13.35 39.40 -23.66
CA ASP A 1008 -14.38 38.36 -23.85
C ASP A 1008 -14.47 37.43 -22.64
N LEU A 1009 -13.51 37.52 -21.72
CA LEU A 1009 -13.41 36.72 -20.50
C LEU A 1009 -13.85 37.55 -19.29
N LEU A 1010 -14.77 37.00 -18.48
CA LEU A 1010 -15.22 37.62 -17.25
C LEU A 1010 -14.19 37.36 -16.15
N GLU A 1011 -13.42 38.39 -15.76
CA GLU A 1011 -12.32 38.24 -14.79
C GLU A 1011 -11.34 37.12 -15.21
N GLY A 1012 -11.00 37.06 -16.50
CA GLY A 1012 -10.11 36.01 -17.02
C GLY A 1012 -10.66 34.59 -16.94
N ARG A 1013 -11.99 34.40 -16.78
CA ARG A 1013 -12.67 33.10 -16.84
C ARG A 1013 -13.63 33.03 -18.03
N PRO A 1014 -13.77 31.84 -18.67
CA PRO A 1014 -14.76 31.63 -19.72
C PRO A 1014 -16.18 31.58 -19.14
N SER A 1015 -17.16 32.02 -19.92
CA SER A 1015 -18.58 31.76 -19.66
C SER A 1015 -18.93 30.27 -19.83
N SER A 1016 -20.11 29.85 -19.37
CA SER A 1016 -20.53 28.44 -19.43
C SER A 1016 -20.51 27.87 -20.85
N GLU A 1017 -20.96 28.63 -21.84
CA GLU A 1017 -21.00 28.23 -23.25
C GLU A 1017 -19.58 28.17 -23.86
N GLN A 1018 -18.71 29.12 -23.51
CA GLN A 1018 -17.31 29.10 -23.92
C GLN A 1018 -16.57 27.90 -23.32
N PHE A 1019 -16.82 27.59 -22.04
CA PHE A 1019 -16.23 26.44 -21.37
C PHE A 1019 -16.64 25.13 -22.07
N GLN A 1020 -17.95 24.95 -22.32
CA GLN A 1020 -18.50 23.75 -22.95
C GLN A 1020 -18.01 23.55 -24.38
N SER A 1021 -17.92 24.62 -25.17
CA SER A 1021 -17.49 24.53 -26.57
C SER A 1021 -15.99 24.27 -26.72
N LYS A 1022 -15.15 24.68 -25.75
CA LYS A 1022 -13.68 24.60 -25.87
C LYS A 1022 -13.04 23.45 -25.10
N LEU A 1023 -13.72 22.87 -24.10
CA LEU A 1023 -13.19 21.71 -23.38
C LEU A 1023 -12.88 20.52 -24.30
N PRO A 1024 -13.72 20.13 -25.27
CA PRO A 1024 -13.40 19.05 -26.20
C PRO A 1024 -12.17 19.34 -27.07
N TRP A 1025 -11.96 20.60 -27.47
CA TRP A 1025 -10.79 21.01 -28.25
C TRP A 1025 -9.51 20.84 -27.43
N PHE A 1026 -9.54 21.21 -26.15
CA PHE A 1026 -8.41 21.02 -25.25
C PHE A 1026 -8.05 19.53 -25.06
N LEU A 1027 -9.05 18.66 -24.88
CA LEU A 1027 -8.82 17.22 -24.71
C LEU A 1027 -8.34 16.53 -26.00
N ALA A 1028 -8.59 17.13 -27.16
CA ALA A 1028 -8.06 16.69 -28.45
C ALA A 1028 -6.69 17.32 -28.78
N ALA A 1029 -6.34 18.46 -28.18
CA ALA A 1029 -5.10 19.17 -28.44
C ALA A 1029 -3.88 18.38 -27.93
N LEU A 1030 -2.93 18.16 -28.83
CA LEU A 1030 -1.65 17.52 -28.54
C LEU A 1030 -0.66 18.56 -27.98
N PRO A 1031 0.16 18.24 -26.97
CA PRO A 1031 1.24 19.13 -26.53
C PRO A 1031 2.29 19.28 -27.64
N SER A 1032 2.83 20.50 -27.79
CA SER A 1032 3.78 20.88 -28.84
C SER A 1032 4.85 21.84 -28.30
N ALA A 1033 5.88 22.13 -29.09
CA ALA A 1033 6.90 23.12 -28.73
C ALA A 1033 6.33 24.54 -28.70
N ASP A 1034 5.38 24.86 -29.59
CA ASP A 1034 4.67 26.15 -29.62
C ASP A 1034 3.60 26.26 -28.51
N CYS A 1035 3.01 25.14 -28.10
CA CYS A 1035 2.09 25.07 -26.98
C CYS A 1035 2.32 23.83 -26.11
N ALA A 1036 3.06 24.00 -25.01
CA ALA A 1036 3.35 22.93 -24.04
C ALA A 1036 2.10 22.43 -23.27
N LYS A 1037 0.94 23.09 -23.41
CA LYS A 1037 -0.31 22.74 -22.73
C LYS A 1037 -1.25 22.02 -23.71
N GLY A 1038 -1.47 20.72 -23.50
CA GLY A 1038 -2.44 19.92 -24.26
C GLY A 1038 -3.13 18.93 -23.34
N GLY A 1039 -4.42 18.69 -23.55
CA GLY A 1039 -5.20 17.75 -22.74
C GLY A 1039 -5.11 16.31 -23.22
N HIS A 1040 -4.70 16.10 -24.48
CA HIS A 1040 -4.62 14.77 -25.06
C HIS A 1040 -3.56 13.90 -24.37
N GLY A 1041 -3.89 12.65 -24.06
CA GLY A 1041 -3.03 11.69 -23.39
C GLY A 1041 -2.84 11.89 -21.88
N ALA A 1042 -2.83 13.14 -21.40
CA ALA A 1042 -2.69 13.45 -19.98
C ALA A 1042 -4.02 13.42 -19.22
N TYR A 1043 -5.10 13.92 -19.83
CA TYR A 1043 -6.39 14.15 -19.15
C TYR A 1043 -7.59 13.52 -19.84
N THR A 1044 -7.37 12.80 -20.95
CA THR A 1044 -8.43 12.15 -21.74
C THR A 1044 -9.27 11.17 -20.95
N THR A 1045 -8.66 10.48 -19.97
CA THR A 1045 -9.32 9.52 -19.08
C THR A 1045 -9.66 10.09 -17.71
N SER A 1046 -9.33 11.36 -17.45
CA SER A 1046 -9.50 12.01 -16.15
C SER A 1046 -10.86 12.71 -15.98
N LEU A 1047 -11.70 12.71 -17.01
CA LEU A 1047 -13.00 13.36 -17.04
C LEU A 1047 -14.08 12.44 -17.58
N ASP A 1048 -15.18 12.33 -16.82
CA ASP A 1048 -16.41 11.73 -17.33
C ASP A 1048 -17.31 12.81 -17.95
N LEU A 1049 -17.34 12.84 -19.28
CA LEU A 1049 -18.18 13.74 -20.07
C LEU A 1049 -19.56 13.12 -20.42
N THR A 1050 -19.93 11.97 -19.85
CA THR A 1050 -21.25 11.36 -20.12
C THR A 1050 -22.38 12.23 -19.57
N GLY A 1051 -23.25 12.75 -20.45
CA GLY A 1051 -24.33 13.67 -20.07
C GLY A 1051 -23.89 15.13 -19.87
N TYR A 1052 -22.72 15.49 -20.40
CA TYR A 1052 -22.16 16.86 -20.37
C TYR A 1052 -23.04 17.93 -21.04
N GLU A 1053 -24.08 17.54 -21.79
CA GLU A 1053 -25.10 18.45 -22.32
C GLU A 1053 -25.79 19.31 -21.24
N SER A 1054 -25.78 18.83 -19.98
CA SER A 1054 -26.31 19.55 -18.82
C SER A 1054 -25.33 20.56 -18.20
N GLY A 1055 -24.07 20.58 -18.65
CA GLY A 1055 -22.98 21.41 -18.10
C GLY A 1055 -22.37 20.89 -16.79
N ILE A 1056 -22.79 19.72 -16.32
CA ILE A 1056 -22.25 19.04 -15.13
C ILE A 1056 -21.24 17.99 -15.59
N ILE A 1057 -20.08 17.95 -14.94
CA ILE A 1057 -19.10 16.87 -15.11
C ILE A 1057 -19.32 15.90 -13.94
N LYS A 1058 -19.67 14.64 -14.25
CA LYS A 1058 -20.05 13.65 -13.23
C LYS A 1058 -18.87 13.25 -12.35
N ALA A 1059 -17.70 13.06 -12.95
CA ALA A 1059 -16.48 12.73 -12.25
C ALA A 1059 -15.29 13.46 -12.88
N SER A 1060 -14.43 14.03 -12.05
CA SER A 1060 -13.12 14.51 -12.45
C SER A 1060 -12.07 14.11 -11.43
N GLU A 1061 -10.88 13.72 -11.87
CA GLU A 1061 -9.76 13.39 -10.98
C GLU A 1061 -8.63 14.42 -11.05
N PHE A 1062 -7.95 14.59 -9.91
CA PHE A 1062 -6.70 15.33 -9.79
C PHE A 1062 -5.63 14.42 -9.21
N ARG A 1063 -4.62 14.07 -10.01
CA ARG A 1063 -3.61 13.07 -9.67
C ARG A 1063 -2.43 13.70 -8.92
N SER A 1064 -2.05 13.12 -7.79
CA SER A 1064 -0.81 13.39 -7.05
C SER A 1064 -0.12 12.07 -6.69
N TYR A 1065 0.96 12.12 -5.91
CA TYR A 1065 1.73 10.97 -5.47
C TYR A 1065 1.90 10.98 -3.95
N HIS A 1066 1.82 9.79 -3.36
CA HIS A 1066 2.21 9.61 -1.97
C HIS A 1066 3.73 9.71 -1.80
N THR A 1067 4.18 9.93 -0.56
CA THR A 1067 5.57 9.66 -0.17
C THR A 1067 5.89 8.17 -0.28
N PRO A 1068 7.16 7.75 -0.34
CA PRO A 1068 7.52 6.33 -0.30
C PRO A 1068 6.95 5.67 0.96
N LEU A 1069 6.10 4.66 0.77
CA LEU A 1069 5.44 3.91 1.84
C LEU A 1069 6.18 2.59 2.03
N ASN A 1070 6.98 2.49 3.08
CA ASN A 1070 7.88 1.36 3.29
C ASN A 1070 7.35 0.39 4.35
N LYS A 1071 6.57 0.89 5.30
CA LYS A 1071 5.96 0.10 6.36
C LYS A 1071 4.46 0.09 6.19
N GLN A 1072 3.85 -0.97 6.70
CA GLN A 1072 2.40 -1.06 6.82
C GLN A 1072 1.76 0.10 7.58
N SER A 1073 2.42 0.60 8.65
CA SER A 1073 1.96 1.80 9.35
C SER A 1073 1.85 2.99 8.40
N ASP A 1074 2.80 3.14 7.48
CA ASP A 1074 2.85 4.27 6.56
C ASP A 1074 1.66 4.21 5.58
N PHE A 1075 1.24 3.02 5.13
CA PHE A 1075 0.03 2.85 4.32
C PHE A 1075 -1.25 3.23 5.08
N ILE A 1076 -1.35 2.85 6.36
CA ILE A 1076 -2.52 3.17 7.19
C ILE A 1076 -2.55 4.68 7.49
N ASP A 1077 -1.41 5.26 7.86
CA ASP A 1077 -1.28 6.68 8.19
C ASP A 1077 -1.49 7.56 6.96
N ALA A 1078 -0.98 7.15 5.78
CA ALA A 1078 -1.23 7.85 4.52
C ALA A 1078 -2.71 7.83 4.11
N LEU A 1079 -3.39 6.69 4.27
CA LEU A 1079 -4.83 6.58 4.04
C LEU A 1079 -5.62 7.49 5.00
N GLN A 1080 -5.29 7.46 6.29
CA GLN A 1080 -5.95 8.29 7.30
C GLN A 1080 -5.72 9.78 7.01
N ALA A 1081 -4.49 10.19 6.72
CA ALA A 1081 -4.13 11.57 6.40
C ALA A 1081 -4.86 12.07 5.14
N ALA A 1082 -4.94 11.24 4.09
CA ALA A 1082 -5.67 11.59 2.88
C ALA A 1082 -7.18 11.76 3.12
N LYS A 1083 -7.81 10.83 3.87
CA LYS A 1083 -9.23 10.92 4.23
C LYS A 1083 -9.55 12.12 5.11
N ASP A 1084 -8.72 12.40 6.12
CA ASP A 1084 -8.88 13.55 7.00
C ASP A 1084 -8.73 14.86 6.22
N PHE A 1085 -7.77 14.91 5.30
CA PHE A 1085 -7.57 16.04 4.39
C PHE A 1085 -8.80 16.26 3.50
N THR A 1086 -9.28 15.25 2.79
CA THR A 1086 -10.43 15.40 1.88
C THR A 1086 -11.72 15.71 2.62
N ASN A 1087 -11.96 15.13 3.81
CA ASN A 1087 -13.14 15.46 4.61
C ASN A 1087 -13.13 16.93 5.04
N LYS A 1088 -11.97 17.43 5.50
CA LYS A 1088 -11.81 18.84 5.86
C LYS A 1088 -12.04 19.77 4.68
N VAL A 1089 -11.50 19.45 3.50
CA VAL A 1089 -11.65 20.28 2.29
C VAL A 1089 -13.08 20.21 1.75
N SER A 1090 -13.68 19.02 1.75
CA SER A 1090 -15.08 18.77 1.35
C SER A 1090 -16.06 19.60 2.18
N GLU A 1091 -15.91 19.61 3.52
CA GLU A 1091 -16.72 20.42 4.44
C GLU A 1091 -16.49 21.93 4.25
N SER A 1092 -15.25 22.35 4.04
CA SER A 1092 -14.87 23.76 3.88
C SER A 1092 -15.41 24.38 2.58
N LEU A 1093 -15.33 23.64 1.48
CA LEU A 1093 -15.71 24.14 0.14
C LEU A 1093 -17.17 23.83 -0.22
N ASN A 1094 -17.82 22.92 0.53
CA ASN A 1094 -19.12 22.34 0.24
C ASN A 1094 -19.15 21.65 -1.14
N ILE A 1095 -18.19 20.73 -1.34
CA ILE A 1095 -17.99 19.95 -2.58
C ILE A 1095 -17.74 18.49 -2.18
N GLU A 1096 -18.37 17.53 -2.84
CA GLU A 1096 -18.12 16.11 -2.58
C GLU A 1096 -16.79 15.68 -3.22
N VAL A 1097 -15.77 15.51 -2.37
CA VAL A 1097 -14.42 15.08 -2.77
C VAL A 1097 -13.99 13.87 -1.94
N PHE A 1098 -13.39 12.88 -2.58
CA PHE A 1098 -12.79 11.73 -1.90
C PHE A 1098 -11.42 11.37 -2.51
N PRO A 1099 -10.51 10.76 -1.73
CA PRO A 1099 -9.22 10.34 -2.22
C PRO A 1099 -9.27 8.85 -2.61
N TYR A 1100 -8.72 8.51 -3.76
CA TYR A 1100 -8.59 7.13 -4.24
C TYR A 1100 -7.13 6.76 -4.48
N SER A 1101 -6.73 5.59 -3.98
CA SER A 1101 -5.49 4.92 -4.35
C SER A 1101 -5.71 3.41 -4.31
N VAL A 1102 -4.95 2.66 -5.11
CA VAL A 1102 -5.13 1.22 -5.31
C VAL A 1102 -5.16 0.41 -4.00
N PHE A 1103 -4.38 0.82 -2.99
CA PHE A 1103 -4.28 0.09 -1.74
C PHE A 1103 -5.38 0.44 -0.71
N TYR A 1104 -6.16 1.51 -0.90
CA TYR A 1104 -7.08 2.02 0.13
C TYR A 1104 -8.11 0.98 0.57
N ILE A 1105 -8.63 0.19 -0.38
CA ILE A 1105 -9.62 -0.87 -0.10
C ILE A 1105 -9.11 -1.91 0.88
N PHE A 1106 -7.81 -2.23 0.85
CA PHE A 1106 -7.22 -3.27 1.70
C PHE A 1106 -6.89 -2.77 3.09
N PHE A 1107 -6.52 -1.49 3.22
CA PHE A 1107 -6.05 -0.93 4.49
C PHE A 1107 -7.14 -0.19 5.29
N GLU A 1108 -8.30 0.12 4.70
CA GLU A 1108 -9.42 0.78 5.39
C GLU A 1108 -9.88 0.01 6.64
N GLN A 1109 -9.89 -1.33 6.59
CA GLN A 1109 -10.30 -2.17 7.72
C GLN A 1109 -9.48 -1.93 9.00
N TYR A 1110 -8.23 -1.48 8.87
CA TYR A 1110 -7.34 -1.25 10.02
C TYR A 1110 -7.65 0.03 10.78
N LEU A 1111 -8.43 0.96 10.21
CA LEU A 1111 -8.86 2.18 10.89
C LEU A 1111 -9.83 1.86 12.04
N ASP A 1112 -10.74 0.89 11.84
CA ASP A 1112 -11.80 0.52 12.78
C ASP A 1112 -11.61 -0.87 13.44
N ILE A 1113 -10.48 -1.55 13.18
CA ILE A 1113 -10.25 -2.93 13.63
C ILE A 1113 -10.29 -3.08 15.15
N TRP A 1114 -9.75 -2.11 15.90
CA TRP A 1114 -9.76 -2.13 17.36
C TRP A 1114 -11.18 -2.07 17.92
N ASN A 1115 -12.01 -1.16 17.39
CA ASN A 1115 -13.39 -1.02 17.80
C ASN A 1115 -14.18 -2.30 17.48
N THR A 1116 -14.02 -2.80 16.26
CA THR A 1116 -14.67 -4.04 15.80
C THR A 1116 -14.30 -5.25 16.66
N THR A 1117 -13.01 -5.37 17.02
CA THR A 1117 -12.51 -6.46 17.86
C THR A 1117 -13.08 -6.40 19.28
N ILE A 1118 -13.09 -5.21 19.89
CA ILE A 1118 -13.62 -5.00 21.25
C ILE A 1118 -15.11 -5.33 21.29
N VAL A 1119 -15.89 -4.85 20.33
CA VAL A 1119 -17.33 -5.11 20.25
C VAL A 1119 -17.60 -6.61 20.05
N SER A 1120 -16.88 -7.25 19.12
CA SER A 1120 -17.08 -8.67 18.80
C SER A 1120 -16.74 -9.59 19.96
N LEU A 1121 -15.59 -9.39 20.62
CA LEU A 1121 -15.18 -10.16 21.80
C LEU A 1121 -16.13 -9.93 22.98
N SER A 1122 -16.58 -8.70 23.20
CA SER A 1122 -17.53 -8.37 24.27
C SER A 1122 -18.89 -9.05 24.04
N LEU A 1123 -19.37 -9.07 22.80
CA LEU A 1123 -20.62 -9.75 22.45
C LEU A 1123 -20.50 -11.28 22.63
N ALA A 1124 -19.39 -11.86 22.17
CA ALA A 1124 -19.13 -13.30 22.31
C ALA A 1124 -19.07 -13.71 23.79
N LEU A 1125 -18.33 -12.96 24.61
CA LEU A 1125 -18.23 -13.19 26.04
C LEU A 1125 -19.57 -13.02 26.75
N GLY A 1126 -20.36 -12.01 26.35
CA GLY A 1126 -21.72 -11.78 26.87
C GLY A 1126 -22.67 -12.95 26.56
N LYS A 1127 -22.61 -13.51 25.34
CA LYS A 1127 -23.40 -14.69 24.95
C LYS A 1127 -22.95 -15.96 25.67
N LEU A 1128 -21.64 -16.18 25.79
CA LEU A 1128 -21.10 -17.32 26.51
C LEU A 1128 -21.51 -17.28 27.98
N THR A 1129 -21.35 -16.13 28.63
CA THR A 1129 -21.77 -15.92 30.02
C THR A 1129 -23.27 -16.10 30.18
N GLY A 1130 -24.08 -15.58 29.26
CA GLY A 1130 -25.53 -15.77 29.27
C GLY A 1130 -25.94 -17.24 29.12
N CYS A 1131 -25.29 -17.99 28.22
CA CYS A 1131 -25.55 -19.42 28.03
C CYS A 1131 -25.23 -20.21 29.31
N THR A 1132 -24.07 -19.94 29.91
CA THR A 1132 -23.65 -20.60 31.16
C THR A 1132 -24.55 -20.23 32.33
N LEU A 1133 -24.97 -18.97 32.45
CA LEU A 1133 -25.88 -18.49 33.51
C LEU A 1133 -27.31 -19.01 33.38
N ILE A 1134 -27.81 -19.24 32.16
CA ILE A 1134 -29.12 -19.86 31.96
C ILE A 1134 -29.07 -21.32 32.40
N TYR A 1135 -27.92 -21.97 32.24
CA TYR A 1135 -27.74 -23.38 32.51
C TYR A 1135 -27.43 -23.70 33.99
N ALA A 1136 -26.70 -22.82 34.66
CA ALA A 1136 -26.40 -22.86 36.10
C ALA A 1136 -27.62 -22.45 36.94
#